data_AF-A0A841BVQ5-F1
#
_entry.id   AF-A0A841BVQ5-F1
#
_cell.length_a   1.000
_cell.length_b   1.000
_cell.length_c   1.000
_cell.angle_alpha   90.00
_cell.angle_beta   90.00
_cell.angle_gamma   90.00
#
_symmetry.space_group_name_H-M   'P 1'
#
loop_
_entity.id
_entity.type
_entity.pdbx_description
1 polymer ?
#
loop_
_entity_poly.entity_id
_entity_poly.type
_entity_poly.pdbx_seq_one_letter_code
_entity_poly.pdbx_strand_id
1 'polypeptide(L)'
;MTQLMTPVSKPRDARRVTVGMVGLLIGAVVGASALAAPAGAGPRSDPTAPGALSDQAAQQEAALVADEDYRLNQVRAVASVAARQGGTMWSKPYRLDTGSGYTLVLTQRGRPYQVADLLELAPQTFVRQADGAYLLTENIYLTTGAKLNLSNPGGLTVRLVSNSNGFVSIISFGGQLTIAGTPQGPTTITSWDPRTNTPDTEVQDGRAYVRAISGQFSMEYATIEHLGFWSGRTGGLSLTGTERPDAGAVDAPEHLTKTERHIAKDQRLNGPAKSDQPPSVGNVTAQPSGPLTNPDSRFTLPGQSYVSVNISHSTLTGNEFGLFISSAQGITITDTTVEKSLSSGLVMHRGASSAVIERVVSRGNGGDGFVLSRATQEVRISGSTSQNNGGNGFTVNGEALANGPSASGESTAVYGSNSISNSVAENNVHYGIEILGGLDVGIQNNRIVGSDMGIVARQGGIKISITGNQLFDQQRQGIAVRDGVTATMTGNVITRAQTAVYVRDSVVEVRGNTIQRAGNHGIAMVGGVEGSVIAFNVIGGVGPSALDLSRSHGDVAVDENQTFAWYDTSSFWVRVRHYASPMTMLWAAIFLLILFIATKGIRRRSAAKLHPYQDKQPLSPKAPIEINTAGGRTLVPALSEVAG
;
A
#
# COMPACT_ATOMS: atom_id res chain seq x y z
N MET A 1 -46.73 -7.02 -13.21
CA MET A 1 -47.23 -8.12 -14.07
C MET A 1 -46.68 -9.41 -13.47
N THR A 2 -47.19 -9.93 -12.33
CA THR A 2 -48.57 -10.38 -12.02
C THR A 2 -48.89 -11.61 -12.88
N GLN A 3 -49.22 -12.82 -12.39
CA GLN A 3 -49.70 -13.36 -11.11
C GLN A 3 -49.47 -14.89 -11.17
N LEU A 4 -48.99 -15.64 -10.17
CA LEU A 4 -49.58 -15.96 -8.86
C LEU A 4 -50.99 -16.58 -8.93
N MET A 5 -51.09 -17.88 -8.61
CA MET A 5 -52.08 -18.37 -7.64
C MET A 5 -51.75 -19.80 -7.14
N THR A 6 -51.39 -19.85 -5.87
CA THR A 6 -51.46 -20.98 -4.90
C THR A 6 -52.92 -21.09 -4.39
N PRO A 7 -53.30 -21.72 -3.24
CA PRO A 7 -52.62 -22.64 -2.29
C PRO A 7 -53.53 -23.82 -1.84
N VAL A 8 -53.14 -24.56 -0.78
CA VAL A 8 -53.93 -25.00 0.42
C VAL A 8 -53.19 -26.20 1.08
N SER A 9 -52.39 -26.01 2.13
CA SER A 9 -52.66 -26.15 3.60
C SER A 9 -52.47 -27.60 4.15
N LYS A 10 -51.43 -27.92 4.95
CA LYS A 10 -51.21 -27.77 6.44
C LYS A 10 -51.47 -29.10 7.21
N PRO A 11 -51.12 -29.26 8.52
CA PRO A 11 -49.97 -30.04 9.02
C PRO A 11 -50.34 -31.17 10.02
N ARG A 12 -49.35 -31.92 10.54
CA ARG A 12 -49.28 -32.70 11.84
C ARG A 12 -48.11 -33.70 11.74
N ASP A 13 -47.33 -34.09 12.75
CA ASP A 13 -47.54 -34.20 14.20
C ASP A 13 -46.21 -34.14 14.98
N ALA A 14 -46.33 -33.75 16.25
CA ALA A 14 -45.31 -33.92 17.29
C ALA A 14 -45.68 -35.12 18.18
N ARG A 15 -44.69 -35.89 18.65
CA ARG A 15 -44.81 -36.66 19.89
C ARG A 15 -43.46 -36.85 20.58
N ARG A 16 -43.58 -37.09 21.88
CA ARG A 16 -42.71 -36.74 23.00
C ARG A 16 -42.12 -38.00 23.64
N VAL A 17 -40.92 -37.83 24.24
CA VAL A 17 -40.46 -38.34 25.55
C VAL A 17 -40.19 -39.85 25.68
N THR A 18 -38.96 -40.23 26.11
CA THR A 18 -38.71 -40.72 27.50
C THR A 18 -37.22 -40.65 27.90
N VAL A 19 -37.03 -40.23 29.16
CA VAL A 19 -35.85 -40.11 30.03
C VAL A 19 -35.08 -41.43 30.24
N GLY A 20 -33.76 -41.35 30.37
CA GLY A 20 -32.92 -42.36 31.02
C GLY A 20 -31.56 -41.79 31.44
N MET A 21 -31.27 -41.79 32.74
CA MET A 21 -30.15 -41.13 33.42
C MET A 21 -29.17 -42.18 33.99
N VAL A 22 -27.90 -41.77 34.17
CA VAL A 22 -26.83 -42.29 35.06
C VAL A 22 -25.90 -43.38 34.51
N GLY A 23 -24.59 -43.10 34.54
CA GLY A 23 -23.52 -44.08 34.38
C GLY A 23 -22.13 -43.46 34.21
N LEU A 24 -21.61 -42.82 35.25
CA LEU A 24 -20.23 -42.33 35.34
C LEU A 24 -19.26 -43.53 35.49
N LEU A 25 -18.27 -43.67 34.62
CA LEU A 25 -17.09 -44.52 34.87
C LEU A 25 -15.84 -43.90 34.21
N ILE A 26 -14.99 -43.39 35.09
CA ILE A 26 -13.60 -42.99 34.85
C ILE A 26 -12.77 -44.27 34.80
N GLY A 27 -11.92 -44.43 33.79
CA GLY A 27 -10.98 -45.56 33.70
C GLY A 27 -10.01 -45.38 32.55
N ALA A 28 -8.76 -45.07 32.89
CA ALA A 28 -7.68 -44.70 32.00
C ALA A 28 -7.31 -45.76 30.97
N VAL A 29 -7.09 -45.34 29.72
CA VAL A 29 -6.22 -46.03 28.77
C VAL A 29 -5.12 -45.06 28.37
N VAL A 30 -3.92 -45.35 28.89
CA VAL A 30 -2.66 -44.76 28.46
C VAL A 30 -2.38 -45.29 27.05
N GLY A 31 -2.68 -44.44 26.05
CA GLY A 31 -2.31 -44.68 24.66
C GLY A 31 -1.29 -43.63 24.24
N ALA A 32 -0.02 -44.03 24.21
CA ALA A 32 1.06 -43.23 23.66
C ALA A 32 0.85 -43.08 22.14
N SER A 33 0.41 -41.90 21.72
CA SER A 33 0.38 -41.49 20.32
C SER A 33 1.32 -40.30 20.17
N ALA A 34 2.51 -40.56 19.61
CA ALA A 34 3.44 -39.55 19.16
C ALA A 34 2.72 -38.65 18.13
N LEU A 35 2.39 -37.42 18.52
CA LEU A 35 1.97 -36.39 17.59
C LEU A 35 3.22 -35.87 16.88
N ALA A 36 3.41 -36.38 15.66
CA ALA A 36 4.33 -35.84 14.69
C ALA A 36 4.05 -34.34 14.51
N ALA A 37 5.08 -33.52 14.70
CA ALA A 37 5.07 -32.12 14.30
C ALA A 37 4.88 -32.05 12.77
N PRO A 38 3.95 -31.25 12.24
CA PRO A 38 3.99 -30.94 10.82
C PRO A 38 5.15 -29.97 10.61
N ALA A 39 6.21 -30.50 10.00
CA ALA A 39 7.26 -29.73 9.37
C ALA A 39 6.69 -28.91 8.20
N GLY A 40 7.20 -27.69 8.03
CA GLY A 40 7.21 -26.98 6.75
C GLY A 40 5.92 -26.23 6.37
N ALA A 41 5.70 -25.06 6.97
CA ALA A 41 4.94 -24.03 6.27
C ALA A 41 5.90 -23.32 5.29
N GLY A 42 5.90 -23.76 4.03
CA GLY A 42 6.55 -23.04 2.93
C GLY A 42 5.93 -21.64 2.74
N PRO A 43 6.58 -20.74 1.98
CA PRO A 43 6.07 -19.40 1.74
C PRO A 43 4.71 -19.49 1.04
N ARG A 44 3.70 -18.87 1.66
CA ARG A 44 2.36 -18.75 1.09
C ARG A 44 2.45 -17.91 -0.19
N SER A 45 2.01 -18.52 -1.29
CA SER A 45 1.74 -17.86 -2.56
C SER A 45 0.81 -16.66 -2.38
N ASP A 46 1.18 -15.55 -3.02
CA ASP A 46 0.35 -14.35 -3.16
C ASP A 46 -1.05 -14.67 -3.71
N PRO A 47 -2.07 -13.85 -3.40
CA PRO A 47 -3.41 -14.05 -3.95
C PRO A 47 -3.32 -13.89 -5.47
N THR A 48 -3.60 -14.98 -6.17
CA THR A 48 -3.72 -15.05 -7.62
C THR A 48 -4.66 -13.97 -8.14
N ALA A 49 -4.14 -13.13 -9.03
CA ALA A 49 -4.92 -12.29 -9.92
C ALA A 49 -5.96 -13.14 -10.68
N PRO A 50 -7.15 -12.60 -10.99
CA PRO A 50 -8.12 -13.29 -11.83
C PRO A 50 -7.57 -13.42 -13.26
N GLY A 51 -7.29 -14.67 -13.66
CA GLY A 51 -6.75 -15.02 -14.98
C GLY A 51 -5.36 -15.67 -14.87
N ALA A 52 -5.25 -16.78 -14.13
CA ALA A 52 -4.05 -17.61 -14.21
C ALA A 52 -3.95 -18.15 -15.65
N LEU A 53 -3.10 -17.50 -16.46
CA LEU A 53 -2.63 -18.03 -17.73
C LEU A 53 -2.22 -19.48 -17.52
N SER A 54 -2.53 -20.35 -18.48
CA SER A 54 -1.97 -21.70 -18.44
C SER A 54 -0.44 -21.58 -18.36
N ASP A 55 0.22 -22.45 -17.59
CA ASP A 55 1.69 -22.43 -17.44
C ASP A 55 2.41 -22.41 -18.81
N GLN A 56 1.78 -23.00 -19.84
CA GLN A 56 2.27 -22.98 -21.21
C GLN A 56 2.22 -21.59 -21.87
N ALA A 57 1.12 -20.86 -21.73
CA ALA A 57 0.99 -19.50 -22.28
C ALA A 57 2.01 -18.55 -21.62
N ALA A 58 2.12 -18.62 -20.29
CA ALA A 58 3.13 -17.87 -19.53
C ALA A 58 4.57 -18.18 -19.98
N GLN A 59 4.89 -19.46 -20.27
CA GLN A 59 6.20 -19.86 -20.79
C GLN A 59 6.46 -19.32 -22.19
N GLN A 60 5.45 -19.33 -23.06
CA GLN A 60 5.55 -18.79 -24.43
C GLN A 60 5.83 -17.28 -24.41
N GLU A 61 5.06 -16.52 -23.64
CA GLU A 61 5.24 -15.08 -23.51
C GLU A 61 6.60 -14.73 -22.90
N ALA A 62 7.05 -15.49 -21.91
CA ALA A 62 8.39 -15.33 -21.33
C ALA A 62 9.51 -15.59 -22.36
N ALA A 63 9.34 -16.57 -23.24
CA ALA A 63 10.29 -16.84 -24.33
C ALA A 63 10.36 -15.68 -25.32
N LEU A 64 9.21 -15.12 -25.72
CA LEU A 64 9.16 -13.94 -26.59
C LEU A 64 9.90 -12.74 -25.99
N VAL A 65 9.76 -12.52 -24.68
CA VAL A 65 10.50 -11.46 -23.99
C VAL A 65 12.01 -11.71 -23.98
N ALA A 66 12.45 -12.97 -23.83
CA ALA A 66 13.87 -13.33 -23.86
C ALA A 66 14.48 -13.14 -25.25
N ASP A 67 13.76 -13.56 -26.30
CA ASP A 67 14.16 -13.36 -27.69
C ASP A 67 14.27 -11.88 -28.04
N GLU A 68 13.33 -11.07 -27.53
CA GLU A 68 13.36 -9.62 -27.72
C GLU A 68 14.56 -8.97 -27.01
N ASP A 69 14.87 -9.37 -25.78
CA ASP A 69 16.08 -8.89 -25.10
C ASP A 69 17.35 -9.28 -25.87
N TYR A 70 17.41 -10.50 -26.40
CA TYR A 70 18.53 -10.95 -27.22
C TYR A 70 18.70 -10.08 -28.49
N ARG A 71 17.59 -9.80 -29.19
CA ARG A 71 17.58 -8.91 -30.37
C ARG A 71 18.07 -7.51 -30.03
N LEU A 72 17.56 -6.90 -28.95
CA LEU A 72 17.97 -5.56 -28.54
C LEU A 72 19.45 -5.51 -28.15
N ASN A 73 19.98 -6.56 -27.52
CA ASN A 73 21.40 -6.67 -27.21
C ASN A 73 22.26 -6.75 -28.48
N GLN A 74 21.82 -7.51 -29.50
CA GLN A 74 22.51 -7.55 -30.80
C GLN A 74 22.51 -6.18 -31.48
N VAL A 75 21.35 -5.52 -31.59
CA VAL A 75 21.22 -4.18 -32.19
C VAL A 75 22.12 -3.19 -31.46
N ARG A 76 22.12 -3.21 -30.12
CA ARG A 76 22.98 -2.37 -29.29
C ARG A 76 24.47 -2.64 -29.55
N ALA A 77 24.87 -3.92 -29.61
CA ALA A 77 26.25 -4.31 -29.87
C ALA A 77 26.71 -3.78 -31.23
N VAL A 78 25.96 -4.05 -32.29
CA VAL A 78 26.26 -3.58 -33.66
C VAL A 78 26.29 -2.05 -33.71
N ALA A 79 25.30 -1.38 -33.13
CA ALA A 79 25.23 0.08 -33.15
C ALA A 79 26.42 0.73 -32.42
N SER A 80 26.89 0.13 -31.32
CA SER A 80 28.05 0.62 -30.58
C SER A 80 29.37 0.49 -31.36
N VAL A 81 29.51 -0.57 -32.15
CA VAL A 81 30.69 -0.81 -32.99
C VAL A 81 30.65 0.08 -34.23
N ALA A 82 29.49 0.16 -34.89
CA ALA A 82 29.27 0.98 -36.07
C ALA A 82 29.62 2.46 -35.82
N ALA A 83 29.25 2.99 -34.64
CA ALA A 83 29.57 4.36 -34.24
C ALA A 83 31.09 4.62 -34.06
N ARG A 84 31.89 3.60 -33.73
CA ARG A 84 33.34 3.75 -33.46
C ARG A 84 34.24 3.38 -34.63
N GLN A 85 33.88 2.33 -35.37
CA GLN A 85 34.77 1.67 -36.34
C GLN A 85 34.26 1.71 -37.78
N GLY A 86 33.01 2.10 -38.02
CA GLY A 86 32.39 2.00 -39.34
C GLY A 86 32.81 3.06 -40.37
N GLY A 87 33.38 4.18 -39.93
CA GLY A 87 33.58 5.36 -40.80
C GLY A 87 32.29 6.18 -40.99
N THR A 88 32.34 7.21 -41.84
CA THR A 88 31.28 8.25 -41.97
C THR A 88 29.93 7.74 -42.50
N MET A 89 29.86 6.53 -43.05
CA MET A 89 28.60 5.94 -43.53
C MET A 89 27.69 5.49 -42.38
N TRP A 90 28.25 5.18 -41.21
CA TRP A 90 27.52 4.64 -40.06
C TRP A 90 27.16 5.71 -39.01
N SER A 91 27.49 6.96 -39.31
CA SER A 91 26.95 8.13 -38.58
C SER A 91 25.62 8.60 -39.14
N LYS A 92 25.18 8.10 -40.30
CA LYS A 92 23.84 8.29 -40.87
C LYS A 92 22.91 7.16 -40.45
N PRO A 93 21.57 7.32 -40.51
CA PRO A 93 20.64 6.22 -40.28
C PRO A 93 20.91 5.03 -41.20
N TYR A 94 20.76 3.82 -40.66
CA TYR A 94 20.96 2.57 -41.38
C TYR A 94 19.97 1.50 -40.91
N ARG A 95 19.89 0.39 -41.65
CA ARG A 95 19.07 -0.76 -41.26
C ARG A 95 19.94 -1.93 -40.80
N LEU A 96 19.43 -2.64 -39.81
CA LEU A 96 19.93 -3.95 -39.41
C LEU A 96 18.88 -5.00 -39.74
N ASP A 97 19.32 -6.12 -40.29
CA ASP A 97 18.52 -7.34 -40.34
C ASP A 97 18.75 -8.09 -39.02
N THR A 98 17.68 -8.27 -38.27
CA THR A 98 17.73 -8.86 -36.92
C THR A 98 17.06 -10.24 -36.87
N GLY A 99 16.78 -10.86 -38.03
CA GLY A 99 16.14 -12.17 -38.14
C GLY A 99 14.63 -12.14 -37.92
N SER A 100 14.13 -11.35 -36.96
CA SER A 100 12.68 -11.12 -36.73
C SER A 100 12.11 -9.95 -37.53
N GLY A 101 12.92 -9.35 -38.40
CA GLY A 101 12.56 -8.19 -39.23
C GLY A 101 13.67 -7.15 -39.28
N TYR A 102 13.41 -6.09 -40.04
CA TYR A 102 14.33 -4.96 -40.14
C TYR A 102 14.20 -4.04 -38.93
N THR A 103 15.34 -3.49 -38.51
CA THR A 103 15.43 -2.43 -37.50
C THR A 103 16.08 -1.20 -38.14
N LEU A 104 15.32 -0.12 -38.27
CA LEU A 104 15.83 1.19 -38.65
C LEU A 104 16.53 1.84 -37.45
N VAL A 105 17.84 1.98 -37.55
CA VAL A 105 18.68 2.61 -36.53
C VAL A 105 18.82 4.10 -36.85
N LEU A 106 18.28 4.93 -35.97
CA LEU A 106 18.38 6.39 -36.03
C LEU A 106 19.60 6.86 -35.23
N THR A 107 20.59 7.41 -35.93
CA THR A 107 21.84 7.89 -35.35
C THR A 107 21.74 9.33 -34.85
N GLN A 108 22.63 9.74 -33.95
CA GLN A 108 22.66 11.12 -33.45
C GLN A 108 22.88 12.13 -34.59
N ARG A 109 22.03 13.16 -34.63
CA ARG A 109 22.20 14.33 -35.50
C ARG A 109 21.71 15.61 -34.80
N GLY A 110 22.02 16.77 -35.37
CA GLY A 110 21.71 18.06 -34.74
C GLY A 110 20.21 18.38 -34.62
N ARG A 111 19.40 18.03 -35.64
CA ARG A 111 17.94 18.23 -35.66
C ARG A 111 17.20 16.93 -35.31
N PRO A 112 16.11 16.96 -34.53
CA PRO A 112 15.30 15.77 -34.32
C PRO A 112 14.80 15.14 -35.63
N TYR A 113 14.72 13.82 -35.69
CA TYR A 113 13.95 13.11 -36.71
C TYR A 113 12.47 13.43 -36.53
N GLN A 114 11.77 13.67 -37.63
CA GLN A 114 10.34 13.93 -37.69
C GLN A 114 9.65 12.87 -38.56
N VAL A 115 8.33 12.89 -38.60
CA VAL A 115 7.50 12.03 -39.47
C VAL A 115 7.97 12.11 -40.94
N ALA A 116 8.33 13.30 -41.43
CA ALA A 116 8.84 13.50 -42.79
C ALA A 116 10.17 12.76 -43.03
N ASP A 117 11.09 12.76 -42.06
CA ASP A 117 12.34 11.99 -42.17
C ASP A 117 12.06 10.49 -42.19
N LEU A 118 11.10 10.01 -41.40
CA LEU A 118 10.73 8.60 -41.41
C LEU A 118 10.16 8.18 -42.77
N LEU A 119 9.36 9.02 -43.42
CA LEU A 119 8.86 8.74 -44.77
C LEU A 119 9.98 8.67 -45.82
N GLU A 120 11.05 9.46 -45.66
CA GLU A 120 12.21 9.44 -46.56
C GLU A 120 13.13 8.24 -46.30
N LEU A 121 13.38 7.92 -45.02
CA LEU A 121 14.25 6.81 -44.62
C LEU A 121 13.58 5.44 -44.78
N ALA A 122 12.25 5.40 -44.64
CA ALA A 122 11.42 4.18 -44.61
C ALA A 122 10.22 4.24 -45.57
N PRO A 123 10.40 4.54 -46.87
CA PRO A 123 9.29 4.77 -47.79
C PRO A 123 8.42 3.52 -48.03
N GLN A 124 8.96 2.32 -47.82
CA GLN A 124 8.25 1.05 -47.99
C GLN A 124 7.65 0.51 -46.69
N THR A 125 8.14 0.97 -45.55
CA THR A 125 7.93 0.37 -44.23
C THR A 125 7.25 1.29 -43.23
N PHE A 126 7.28 2.60 -43.48
CA PHE A 126 6.50 3.61 -42.79
C PHE A 126 5.60 4.31 -43.82
N VAL A 127 4.36 3.80 -43.97
CA VAL A 127 3.51 4.14 -45.11
C VAL A 127 2.23 4.83 -44.64
N ARG A 128 1.94 5.99 -45.25
CA ARG A 128 0.67 6.69 -45.04
C ARG A 128 -0.49 5.93 -45.68
N GLN A 129 -1.48 5.60 -44.87
CA GLN A 129 -2.70 4.91 -45.24
C GLN A 129 -3.76 5.89 -45.79
N ALA A 130 -4.79 5.34 -46.43
CA ALA A 130 -5.87 6.13 -47.05
C ALA A 130 -6.64 7.00 -46.05
N ASP A 131 -6.77 6.53 -44.81
CA ASP A 131 -7.41 7.26 -43.70
C ASP A 131 -6.49 8.32 -43.05
N GLY A 132 -5.27 8.46 -43.54
CA GLY A 132 -4.29 9.41 -43.02
C GLY A 132 -3.44 8.91 -41.86
N ALA A 133 -3.70 7.70 -41.33
CA ALA A 133 -2.82 7.04 -40.38
C ALA A 133 -1.51 6.60 -41.04
N TYR A 134 -0.47 6.34 -40.25
CA TYR A 134 0.81 5.81 -40.73
C TYR A 134 0.99 4.40 -40.20
N LEU A 135 1.21 3.44 -41.09
CA LEU A 135 1.51 2.06 -40.73
C LEU A 135 3.02 1.86 -40.69
N LEU A 136 3.54 1.43 -39.53
CA LEU A 136 4.94 1.07 -39.33
C LEU A 136 5.09 -0.45 -39.31
N THR A 137 5.92 -0.97 -40.21
CA THR A 137 6.16 -2.42 -40.42
C THR A 137 7.61 -2.85 -40.13
N GLU A 138 8.48 -1.91 -39.75
CA GLU A 138 9.85 -2.18 -39.29
C GLU A 138 10.08 -1.61 -37.88
N ASN A 139 11.00 -2.20 -37.13
CA ASN A 139 11.36 -1.71 -35.82
C ASN A 139 12.13 -0.39 -35.92
N ILE A 140 11.98 0.50 -34.93
CA ILE A 140 12.76 1.73 -34.84
C ILE A 140 13.64 1.66 -33.60
N TYR A 141 14.93 1.95 -33.76
CA TYR A 141 15.90 2.02 -32.67
C TYR A 141 16.66 3.35 -32.71
N LEU A 142 16.54 4.18 -31.67
CA LEU A 142 17.32 5.40 -31.53
C LEU A 142 18.60 5.09 -30.75
N THR A 143 19.75 5.47 -31.31
CA THR A 143 21.02 5.39 -30.60
C THR A 143 21.15 6.51 -29.56
N THR A 144 22.16 6.41 -28.70
CA THR A 144 22.48 7.45 -27.72
C THR A 144 22.62 8.82 -28.38
N GLY A 145 21.96 9.83 -27.80
CA GLY A 145 21.94 11.21 -28.31
C GLY A 145 21.05 11.45 -29.53
N ALA A 146 20.49 10.43 -30.18
CA ALA A 146 19.52 10.61 -31.25
C ALA A 146 18.18 11.12 -30.69
N LYS A 147 17.46 11.90 -31.50
CA LYS A 147 16.22 12.55 -31.09
C LYS A 147 15.12 12.25 -32.10
N LEU A 148 13.99 11.72 -31.67
CA LEU A 148 12.80 11.48 -32.51
C LEU A 148 11.62 12.27 -31.96
N ASN A 149 10.96 13.02 -32.81
CA ASN A 149 9.71 13.70 -32.51
C ASN A 149 8.58 13.13 -33.38
N LEU A 150 7.67 12.41 -32.73
CA LEU A 150 6.43 11.90 -33.30
C LEU A 150 5.32 12.94 -33.05
N SER A 151 5.17 13.83 -34.01
CA SER A 151 4.14 14.86 -34.04
C SER A 151 3.81 15.23 -35.48
N ASN A 152 2.56 15.59 -35.76
CA ASN A 152 2.14 16.07 -37.07
C ASN A 152 1.06 17.16 -36.91
N PRO A 153 1.09 18.25 -37.70
CA PRO A 153 0.02 19.24 -37.69
C PRO A 153 -1.36 18.60 -37.93
N GLY A 154 -2.32 18.89 -37.06
CA GLY A 154 -3.67 18.29 -37.13
C GLY A 154 -3.80 16.92 -36.48
N GLY A 155 -2.74 16.40 -35.85
CA GLY A 155 -2.72 15.09 -35.19
C GLY A 155 -1.94 14.04 -35.99
N LEU A 156 -1.52 13.00 -35.27
CA LEU A 156 -0.75 11.89 -35.81
C LEU A 156 -1.38 10.58 -35.34
N THR A 157 -1.52 9.59 -36.22
CA THR A 157 -1.87 8.22 -35.82
C THR A 157 -0.81 7.28 -36.38
N VAL A 158 -0.10 6.58 -35.50
CA VAL A 158 0.90 5.58 -35.85
C VAL A 158 0.38 4.20 -35.45
N ARG A 159 0.21 3.34 -36.44
CA ARG A 159 -0.17 1.93 -36.29
C ARG A 159 1.09 1.09 -36.37
N LEU A 160 1.41 0.37 -35.30
CA LEU A 160 2.53 -0.55 -35.22
C LEU A 160 2.04 -1.95 -35.61
N VAL A 161 2.61 -2.54 -36.65
CA VAL A 161 2.21 -3.90 -37.06
C VAL A 161 2.43 -4.88 -35.90
N SER A 162 1.39 -5.66 -35.60
CA SER A 162 1.34 -6.65 -34.54
C SER A 162 0.34 -7.74 -34.92
N ASN A 163 0.78 -9.01 -34.93
CA ASN A 163 -0.02 -10.20 -35.19
C ASN A 163 0.81 -11.46 -34.91
N SER A 164 0.24 -12.64 -35.16
CA SER A 164 0.87 -13.95 -34.98
C SER A 164 2.23 -14.17 -35.66
N ASN A 165 2.63 -13.32 -36.62
CA ASN A 165 3.94 -13.42 -37.27
C ASN A 165 5.03 -12.59 -36.55
N GLY A 166 4.64 -11.71 -35.64
CA GLY A 166 5.54 -10.82 -34.92
C GLY A 166 4.98 -9.42 -34.74
N PHE A 167 5.76 -8.60 -34.05
CA PHE A 167 5.36 -7.26 -33.62
C PHE A 167 6.46 -6.22 -33.88
N VAL A 168 6.04 -4.97 -34.00
CA VAL A 168 6.93 -3.81 -34.16
C VAL A 168 7.18 -3.13 -32.82
N SER A 169 8.41 -2.67 -32.62
CA SER A 169 8.84 -1.91 -31.46
C SER A 169 9.45 -0.54 -31.84
N ILE A 170 9.19 0.47 -31.01
CA ILE A 170 9.90 1.74 -31.04
C ILE A 170 10.74 1.85 -29.77
N ILE A 171 12.06 1.79 -29.94
CA ILE A 171 13.02 1.74 -28.84
C ILE A 171 13.92 2.97 -28.90
N SER A 172 14.00 3.72 -27.80
CA SER A 172 15.01 4.76 -27.61
C SER A 172 16.08 4.27 -26.64
N PHE A 173 17.35 4.30 -27.02
CA PHE A 173 18.45 3.92 -26.13
C PHE A 173 19.38 5.11 -25.88
N GLY A 174 19.28 5.75 -24.71
CA GLY A 174 20.02 6.96 -24.35
C GLY A 174 19.71 8.15 -25.28
N GLY A 175 18.61 8.08 -26.02
CA GLY A 175 18.12 9.12 -26.92
C GLY A 175 17.00 9.96 -26.29
N GLN A 176 16.46 10.88 -27.08
CA GLN A 176 15.29 11.67 -26.74
C GLN A 176 14.10 11.21 -27.59
N LEU A 177 13.05 10.68 -26.97
CA LEU A 177 11.80 10.34 -27.64
C LEU A 177 10.70 11.29 -27.19
N THR A 178 10.15 12.03 -28.15
CA THR A 178 9.04 12.96 -27.94
C THR A 178 7.82 12.49 -28.72
N ILE A 179 6.68 12.38 -28.03
CA ILE A 179 5.36 12.10 -28.62
C ILE A 179 4.49 13.31 -28.29
N ALA A 180 4.14 14.11 -29.29
CA ALA A 180 3.47 15.38 -29.06
C ALA A 180 2.25 15.53 -29.97
N GLY A 181 1.12 15.91 -29.40
CA GLY A 181 -0.10 16.31 -30.09
C GLY A 181 -0.60 17.66 -29.61
N THR A 182 -1.86 17.96 -29.93
CA THR A 182 -2.61 19.10 -29.37
C THR A 182 -3.98 18.63 -28.88
N PRO A 183 -4.70 19.41 -28.06
CA PRO A 183 -6.05 19.04 -27.64
C PRO A 183 -7.00 18.73 -28.80
N GLN A 184 -6.84 19.40 -29.95
CA GLN A 184 -7.67 19.22 -31.14
C GLN A 184 -7.12 18.18 -32.13
N GLY A 185 -5.86 17.79 -31.99
CA GLY A 185 -5.16 16.84 -32.85
C GLY A 185 -4.19 16.02 -32.03
N PRO A 186 -4.69 15.07 -31.22
CA PRO A 186 -3.83 14.24 -30.39
C PRO A 186 -2.96 13.32 -31.24
N THR A 187 -1.83 12.90 -30.67
CA THR A 187 -0.99 11.86 -31.28
C THR A 187 -1.37 10.50 -30.72
N THR A 188 -1.78 9.56 -31.58
CA THR A 188 -2.17 8.20 -31.20
C THR A 188 -1.11 7.20 -31.67
N ILE A 189 -0.69 6.29 -30.79
CA ILE A 189 0.14 5.13 -31.13
C ILE A 189 -0.58 3.87 -30.68
N THR A 190 -0.80 2.94 -31.61
CA THR A 190 -1.53 1.69 -31.34
C THR A 190 -0.92 0.49 -32.05
N SER A 191 -1.13 -0.71 -31.51
CA SER A 191 -0.89 -1.96 -32.22
C SER A 191 -1.92 -2.11 -33.36
N TRP A 192 -1.57 -2.86 -34.41
CA TRP A 192 -2.46 -3.03 -35.55
C TRP A 192 -2.20 -4.32 -36.30
N ASP A 193 -3.23 -5.12 -36.50
CA ASP A 193 -3.18 -6.23 -37.46
C ASP A 193 -3.67 -5.74 -38.83
N PRO A 194 -2.80 -5.62 -39.84
CA PRO A 194 -3.20 -5.21 -41.18
C PRO A 194 -4.09 -6.25 -41.90
N ARG A 195 -4.15 -7.51 -41.42
CA ARG A 195 -5.00 -8.56 -42.00
C ARG A 195 -6.46 -8.38 -41.63
N THR A 196 -6.73 -8.05 -40.38
CA THR A 196 -8.09 -7.81 -39.86
C THR A 196 -8.48 -6.34 -39.90
N ASN A 197 -7.50 -5.44 -40.07
CA ASN A 197 -7.66 -4.00 -40.05
C ASN A 197 -8.27 -3.50 -38.72
N THR A 198 -7.77 -4.05 -37.60
CA THR A 198 -8.16 -3.70 -36.23
C THR A 198 -6.93 -3.58 -35.33
N PRO A 199 -7.03 -2.92 -34.16
CA PRO A 199 -6.02 -3.02 -33.12
C PRO A 199 -5.79 -4.48 -32.72
N ASP A 200 -4.54 -4.81 -32.41
CA ASP A 200 -4.18 -6.14 -31.92
C ASP A 200 -4.40 -6.20 -30.41
N THR A 201 -5.27 -7.11 -29.97
CA THR A 201 -5.62 -7.30 -28.56
C THR A 201 -5.04 -8.59 -27.98
N GLU A 202 -4.43 -9.45 -28.80
CA GLU A 202 -3.80 -10.68 -28.32
C GLU A 202 -2.43 -10.38 -27.70
N VAL A 203 -2.08 -11.11 -26.65
CA VAL A 203 -0.79 -10.95 -25.94
C VAL A 203 0.09 -12.19 -26.03
N GLN A 204 -0.52 -13.36 -26.27
CA GLN A 204 0.16 -14.66 -26.26
C GLN A 204 1.19 -14.82 -27.39
N ASP A 205 1.00 -14.14 -28.51
CA ASP A 205 1.93 -14.10 -29.65
C ASP A 205 2.84 -12.86 -29.65
N GLY A 206 2.78 -12.07 -28.58
CA GLY A 206 3.52 -10.83 -28.42
C GLY A 206 2.84 -9.66 -29.12
N ARG A 207 2.98 -8.48 -28.53
CA ARG A 207 2.29 -7.27 -28.98
C ARG A 207 3.23 -6.09 -29.15
N ALA A 208 2.96 -5.26 -30.14
CA ALA A 208 3.75 -4.06 -30.41
C ALA A 208 3.88 -3.17 -29.15
N TYR A 209 5.03 -2.51 -28.98
CA TYR A 209 5.31 -1.74 -27.76
C TYR A 209 6.30 -0.60 -27.99
N VAL A 210 6.33 0.34 -27.05
CA VAL A 210 7.25 1.49 -27.03
C VAL A 210 8.09 1.44 -25.77
N ARG A 211 9.41 1.61 -25.92
CA ARG A 211 10.33 1.63 -24.79
C ARG A 211 11.37 2.73 -24.91
N ALA A 212 11.55 3.50 -23.84
CA ALA A 212 12.72 4.35 -23.66
C ALA A 212 13.64 3.72 -22.62
N ILE A 213 14.91 3.55 -22.99
CA ILE A 213 15.98 2.98 -22.18
C ILE A 213 17.00 4.07 -21.96
N SER A 214 17.08 4.65 -20.76
CA SER A 214 17.87 5.86 -20.49
C SER A 214 17.43 7.06 -21.35
N GLY A 215 18.08 8.20 -21.16
CA GLY A 215 17.82 9.42 -21.92
C GLY A 215 16.55 10.13 -21.47
N GLN A 216 15.86 10.78 -22.41
CA GLN A 216 14.70 11.61 -22.13
C GLN A 216 13.45 11.10 -22.86
N PHE A 217 12.35 11.03 -22.13
CA PHE A 217 11.04 10.75 -22.69
C PHE A 217 10.07 11.89 -22.37
N SER A 218 9.38 12.40 -23.39
CA SER A 218 8.33 13.41 -23.24
C SER A 218 7.07 13.04 -24.00
N MET A 219 5.91 13.08 -23.35
CA MET A 219 4.62 12.81 -23.96
C MET A 219 3.58 13.88 -23.59
N GLU A 220 2.93 14.47 -24.59
CA GLU A 220 1.92 15.52 -24.38
C GLU A 220 0.78 15.39 -25.39
N TYR A 221 -0.48 15.46 -24.92
CA TYR A 221 -1.68 15.29 -25.75
C TYR A 221 -1.62 14.04 -26.64
N ALA A 222 -1.28 12.90 -26.04
CA ALA A 222 -1.12 11.65 -26.75
C ALA A 222 -2.03 10.52 -26.20
N THR A 223 -2.33 9.56 -27.06
CA THR A 223 -3.03 8.32 -26.71
C THR A 223 -2.13 7.13 -27.04
N ILE A 224 -1.82 6.30 -26.05
CA ILE A 224 -1.05 5.06 -26.22
C ILE A 224 -1.99 3.90 -25.91
N GLU A 225 -2.32 3.10 -26.92
CA GLU A 225 -3.39 2.11 -26.78
C GLU A 225 -3.09 0.73 -27.35
N HIS A 226 -3.56 -0.31 -26.65
CA HIS A 226 -3.41 -1.72 -27.03
C HIS A 226 -1.96 -2.15 -27.26
N LEU A 227 -1.02 -1.65 -26.45
CA LEU A 227 0.40 -2.00 -26.56
C LEU A 227 0.85 -2.98 -25.48
N GLY A 228 1.88 -3.75 -25.84
CA GLY A 228 2.71 -4.53 -24.93
C GLY A 228 2.13 -5.85 -24.45
N PHE A 229 2.99 -6.69 -23.89
CA PHE A 229 2.71 -8.06 -23.49
C PHE A 229 3.63 -8.48 -22.33
N TRP A 230 3.12 -9.31 -21.44
CA TRP A 230 3.82 -10.06 -20.39
C TRP A 230 4.62 -9.27 -19.33
N SER A 231 5.77 -8.71 -19.71
CA SER A 231 6.75 -8.15 -18.76
C SER A 231 6.70 -6.63 -18.69
N GLY A 232 7.17 -6.03 -17.59
CA GLY A 232 7.26 -4.57 -17.49
C GLY A 232 8.08 -3.92 -18.61
N ARG A 233 9.13 -4.58 -19.11
CA ARG A 233 9.99 -4.09 -20.21
C ARG A 233 9.27 -4.05 -21.56
N THR A 234 8.29 -4.93 -21.74
CA THR A 234 7.47 -5.08 -22.94
C THR A 234 6.03 -4.69 -22.68
N GLY A 235 5.74 -4.00 -21.56
CA GLY A 235 4.38 -3.85 -21.01
C GLY A 235 3.49 -2.83 -21.72
N GLY A 236 3.97 -2.17 -22.77
CA GLY A 236 3.19 -1.19 -23.53
C GLY A 236 4.01 0.07 -23.71
N LEU A 237 3.86 1.02 -22.80
CA LEU A 237 4.82 2.12 -22.64
C LEU A 237 5.75 1.85 -21.45
N SER A 238 7.01 1.52 -21.76
CA SER A 238 8.03 1.20 -20.76
C SER A 238 9.16 2.21 -20.75
N LEU A 239 9.42 2.83 -19.60
CA LEU A 239 10.48 3.81 -19.38
C LEU A 239 11.48 3.23 -18.38
N THR A 240 12.63 2.78 -18.87
CA THR A 240 13.62 2.03 -18.08
C THR A 240 14.99 2.70 -18.07
N GLY A 241 15.72 2.67 -16.97
CA GLY A 241 17.17 2.93 -16.97
C GLY A 241 18.00 1.74 -17.47
N THR A 242 19.32 1.92 -17.56
CA THR A 242 20.27 0.86 -17.99
C THR A 242 20.93 0.12 -16.82
N GLU A 243 20.91 0.69 -15.62
CA GLU A 243 21.50 0.10 -14.41
C GLU A 243 20.56 0.19 -13.22
N ARG A 244 20.84 -0.63 -12.20
CA ARG A 244 20.24 -0.53 -10.87
C ARG A 244 20.96 0.60 -10.12
N PRO A 245 20.24 1.49 -9.42
CA PRO A 245 20.89 2.37 -8.47
C PRO A 245 21.61 1.55 -7.40
N ASP A 246 22.91 1.77 -7.23
CA ASP A 246 23.61 1.42 -6.00
C ASP A 246 23.10 2.38 -4.91
N ALA A 247 22.10 1.94 -4.17
CA ALA A 247 21.62 2.63 -2.97
C ALA A 247 22.54 2.29 -1.80
N GLY A 248 23.59 3.09 -1.60
CA GLY A 248 24.33 3.10 -0.33
C GLY A 248 25.78 3.54 -0.37
N ALA A 249 26.05 4.83 -0.57
CA ALA A 249 27.26 5.50 -0.06
C ALA A 249 27.12 7.02 -0.14
N VAL A 250 26.33 7.61 0.76
CA VAL A 250 26.42 9.04 1.10
C VAL A 250 26.73 9.11 2.59
N ASP A 251 28.04 9.21 2.89
CA ASP A 251 28.65 10.06 3.92
C ASP A 251 30.07 9.58 4.27
N ALA A 252 31.08 10.38 3.90
CA ALA A 252 32.36 10.45 4.62
C ALA A 252 33.04 11.81 4.35
N PRO A 253 33.60 12.49 5.38
CA PRO A 253 34.04 13.89 5.30
C PRO A 253 35.41 14.10 4.64
N GLU A 254 35.54 15.25 3.99
CA GLU A 254 36.76 15.82 3.40
C GLU A 254 37.76 16.30 4.47
N HIS A 255 39.07 16.08 4.24
CA HIS A 255 40.10 17.12 4.08
C HIS A 255 41.53 16.54 4.12
N LEU A 256 42.38 16.91 3.15
CA LEU A 256 43.83 16.68 3.18
C LEU A 256 44.57 17.81 3.93
N THR A 257 45.61 17.44 4.67
CA THR A 257 46.39 18.37 5.49
C THR A 257 47.27 19.29 4.64
N LYS A 258 47.70 20.41 5.23
CA LYS A 258 48.50 21.45 4.56
C LYS A 258 49.88 20.96 4.11
N THR A 259 50.42 19.95 4.80
CA THR A 259 51.73 19.32 4.52
C THR A 259 51.68 18.48 3.24
N GLU A 260 50.58 17.74 3.03
CA GLU A 260 50.36 16.89 1.85
C GLU A 260 50.19 17.74 0.57
N ARG A 261 49.64 18.95 0.71
CA ARG A 261 49.53 19.93 -0.40
C ARG A 261 50.87 20.52 -0.86
N HIS A 262 51.86 20.64 0.02
CA HIS A 262 53.18 21.20 -0.35
C HIS A 262 54.06 20.17 -1.06
N ILE A 263 54.01 18.90 -0.65
CA ILE A 263 54.76 17.81 -1.29
C ILE A 263 54.30 17.58 -2.74
N ALA A 264 52.99 17.67 -3.00
CA ALA A 264 52.41 17.53 -4.34
C ALA A 264 52.76 18.69 -5.29
N LYS A 265 53.11 19.87 -4.77
CA LYS A 265 53.46 21.06 -5.57
C LYS A 265 54.90 20.98 -6.10
N ASP A 266 55.84 20.47 -5.30
CA ASP A 266 57.26 20.38 -5.66
C ASP A 266 57.53 19.32 -6.74
N GLN A 267 56.74 18.24 -6.77
CA GLN A 267 56.85 17.19 -7.79
C GLN A 267 56.34 17.62 -9.18
N ARG A 268 55.47 18.62 -9.24
CA ARG A 268 54.89 19.13 -10.50
C ARG A 268 55.83 20.05 -11.29
N LEU A 269 56.84 20.60 -10.63
CA LEU A 269 57.72 21.63 -11.22
C LEU A 269 58.97 21.05 -11.93
N ASN A 270 59.33 19.78 -11.69
CA ASN A 270 60.68 19.25 -12.02
C ASN A 270 60.71 17.96 -12.88
N GLY A 271 59.66 17.60 -13.64
CA GLY A 271 59.64 16.37 -14.46
C GLY A 271 59.92 16.60 -15.97
N PRO A 272 60.74 15.76 -16.66
CA PRO A 272 61.14 15.98 -18.05
C PRO A 272 60.10 15.53 -19.09
N ALA A 273 60.12 16.15 -20.28
CA ALA A 273 59.15 15.95 -21.36
C ALA A 273 59.64 15.00 -22.48
N LYS A 274 58.80 14.04 -22.91
CA LYS A 274 58.33 13.77 -24.30
C LYS A 274 57.63 12.41 -24.45
N SER A 275 56.92 12.29 -25.57
CA SER A 275 55.82 11.41 -26.02
C SER A 275 56.03 9.88 -26.08
N ASP A 276 54.97 9.13 -25.76
CA ASP A 276 54.51 7.89 -26.45
C ASP A 276 53.03 7.62 -26.05
N GLN A 277 52.12 7.43 -27.01
CA GLN A 277 50.69 7.22 -26.69
C GLN A 277 50.40 5.78 -26.22
N PRO A 278 49.66 5.57 -25.11
CA PRO A 278 49.30 4.24 -24.62
C PRO A 278 48.21 3.58 -25.47
N PRO A 279 48.18 2.23 -25.54
CA PRO A 279 47.10 1.52 -26.20
C PRO A 279 45.74 1.84 -25.54
N SER A 280 44.73 2.12 -26.38
CA SER A 280 43.37 2.43 -25.96
C SER A 280 42.36 1.61 -26.75
N VAL A 281 41.22 1.31 -26.12
CA VAL A 281 40.04 0.73 -26.79
C VAL A 281 38.84 1.56 -26.36
N GLY A 282 38.39 2.45 -27.25
CA GLY A 282 37.37 3.44 -26.91
C GLY A 282 37.89 4.45 -25.86
N ASN A 283 37.13 4.64 -24.78
CA ASN A 283 37.45 5.63 -23.74
C ASN A 283 38.33 5.07 -22.62
N VAL A 284 38.82 3.83 -22.78
CA VAL A 284 39.68 3.14 -21.81
C VAL A 284 41.10 3.22 -22.32
N THR A 285 41.94 3.95 -21.59
CA THR A 285 43.36 4.14 -21.90
C THR A 285 44.18 3.41 -20.86
N ALA A 286 45.10 2.53 -21.27
CA ALA A 286 46.03 1.90 -20.34
C ALA A 286 46.91 2.98 -19.69
N GLN A 287 46.90 3.08 -18.35
CA GLN A 287 47.82 3.95 -17.62
C GLN A 287 48.86 3.09 -16.89
N PRO A 288 50.16 3.48 -16.90
CA PRO A 288 51.19 2.76 -16.15
C PRO A 288 50.93 2.88 -14.65
N SER A 289 51.32 1.86 -13.89
CA SER A 289 51.20 1.87 -12.43
C SER A 289 52.04 2.99 -11.81
N GLY A 290 51.39 3.89 -11.06
CA GLY A 290 51.99 5.08 -10.43
C GLY A 290 50.92 5.94 -9.73
N PRO A 291 51.28 7.08 -9.09
CA PRO A 291 50.35 7.87 -8.30
C PRO A 291 49.25 8.48 -9.16
N LEU A 292 48.00 8.13 -8.85
CA LEU A 292 46.81 8.63 -9.52
C LEU A 292 46.59 10.11 -9.17
N THR A 293 46.29 10.95 -10.17
CA THR A 293 45.79 12.30 -9.96
C THR A 293 44.55 12.22 -9.07
N ASN A 294 44.60 12.81 -7.87
CA ASN A 294 43.58 12.82 -6.81
C ASN A 294 42.19 12.43 -7.33
N PRO A 295 41.62 11.26 -7.01
CA PRO A 295 40.22 11.01 -7.26
C PRO A 295 39.42 12.05 -6.46
N ASP A 296 39.15 13.19 -7.10
CA ASP A 296 37.91 13.94 -6.89
C ASP A 296 36.77 12.91 -6.97
N SER A 297 35.69 13.16 -6.25
CA SER A 297 34.41 12.45 -6.15
C SER A 297 33.80 11.96 -7.50
N ARG A 298 34.54 11.15 -8.26
CA ARG A 298 34.44 10.88 -9.71
C ARG A 298 33.71 9.58 -10.04
N PHE A 299 33.10 8.92 -9.06
CA PHE A 299 32.01 7.97 -9.32
C PHE A 299 30.68 8.72 -9.50
N THR A 300 30.71 9.82 -10.25
CA THR A 300 29.49 10.28 -10.92
C THR A 300 29.27 9.31 -12.06
N LEU A 301 28.36 8.35 -11.85
CA LEU A 301 27.77 7.61 -12.96
C LEU A 301 27.33 8.65 -13.98
N PRO A 302 27.73 8.57 -15.26
CA PRO A 302 27.20 9.47 -16.26
C PRO A 302 25.67 9.41 -16.16
N GLY A 303 24.98 10.54 -16.33
CA GLY A 303 23.51 10.65 -16.34
C GLY A 303 22.81 9.83 -17.44
N GLN A 304 23.48 8.79 -17.96
CA GLN A 304 23.04 7.79 -18.89
C GLN A 304 22.50 6.52 -18.20
N SER A 305 22.50 6.42 -16.86
CA SER A 305 21.92 5.23 -16.19
C SER A 305 20.40 5.33 -15.96
N TYR A 306 19.84 6.54 -15.93
CA TYR A 306 18.42 6.79 -15.67
C TYR A 306 17.68 7.33 -16.89
N VAL A 307 16.38 7.09 -16.95
CA VAL A 307 15.47 7.80 -17.86
C VAL A 307 14.78 8.95 -17.12
N SER A 308 14.74 10.14 -17.73
CA SER A 308 13.94 11.27 -17.24
C SER A 308 12.61 11.32 -17.97
N VAL A 309 11.53 11.62 -17.25
CA VAL A 309 10.15 11.43 -17.75
C VAL A 309 9.33 12.70 -17.56
N ASN A 310 8.71 13.17 -18.63
CA ASN A 310 7.66 14.19 -18.57
C ASN A 310 6.44 13.74 -19.38
N ILE A 311 5.31 13.50 -18.71
CA ILE A 311 4.05 13.09 -19.34
C ILE A 311 2.95 14.04 -18.88
N SER A 312 2.19 14.59 -19.83
CA SER A 312 1.01 15.38 -19.49
C SER A 312 -0.15 15.23 -20.47
N HIS A 313 -1.37 15.49 -19.99
CA HIS A 313 -2.58 15.59 -20.83
C HIS A 313 -2.81 14.39 -21.78
N SER A 314 -2.47 13.20 -21.33
CA SER A 314 -2.41 12.00 -22.18
C SER A 314 -3.29 10.88 -21.66
N THR A 315 -3.57 9.90 -22.53
CA THR A 315 -4.35 8.71 -22.20
C THR A 315 -3.55 7.44 -22.53
N LEU A 316 -3.54 6.49 -21.61
CA LEU A 316 -2.97 5.16 -21.81
C LEU A 316 -4.09 4.15 -21.56
N THR A 317 -4.41 3.32 -22.56
CA THR A 317 -5.60 2.46 -22.50
C THR A 317 -5.42 1.10 -23.14
N GLY A 318 -5.91 0.03 -22.51
CA GLY A 318 -5.85 -1.32 -23.10
C GLY A 318 -4.43 -1.91 -23.21
N ASN A 319 -3.42 -1.28 -22.60
CA ASN A 319 -2.05 -1.80 -22.58
C ASN A 319 -1.92 -2.97 -21.61
N GLU A 320 -0.83 -3.75 -21.73
CA GLU A 320 -0.53 -4.79 -20.72
C GLU A 320 -0.34 -4.16 -19.33
N PHE A 321 0.65 -3.28 -19.21
CA PHE A 321 0.75 -2.32 -18.12
C PHE A 321 0.44 -0.94 -18.68
N GLY A 322 -0.35 -0.15 -17.95
CA GLY A 322 -0.71 1.19 -18.41
C GLY A 322 0.52 2.06 -18.67
N LEU A 323 1.39 2.16 -17.67
CA LEU A 323 2.69 2.83 -17.74
C LEU A 323 3.68 2.12 -16.80
N PHE A 324 4.80 1.64 -17.34
CA PHE A 324 5.86 1.01 -16.56
C PHE A 324 7.10 1.91 -16.49
N ILE A 325 7.58 2.21 -15.28
CA ILE A 325 8.75 3.06 -15.06
C ILE A 325 9.72 2.36 -14.11
N SER A 326 11.00 2.21 -14.47
CA SER A 326 12.03 1.61 -13.61
C SER A 326 13.36 2.31 -13.82
N SER A 327 14.20 2.41 -12.79
CA SER A 327 15.51 3.10 -12.88
C SER A 327 15.39 4.47 -13.56
N ALA A 328 14.58 5.36 -12.97
CA ALA A 328 14.21 6.63 -13.54
C ALA A 328 14.31 7.75 -12.49
N GLN A 329 14.70 8.95 -12.91
CA GLN A 329 14.85 10.10 -12.03
C GLN A 329 14.28 11.35 -12.68
N GLY A 330 13.70 12.24 -11.90
CA GLY A 330 13.09 13.47 -12.42
C GLY A 330 11.85 13.12 -13.24
N ILE A 331 10.89 12.48 -12.58
CA ILE A 331 9.64 12.02 -13.21
C ILE A 331 8.54 13.03 -12.89
N THR A 332 7.88 13.53 -13.92
CA THR A 332 6.68 14.36 -13.79
C THR A 332 5.58 13.76 -14.65
N ILE A 333 4.45 13.44 -14.02
CA ILE A 333 3.25 12.93 -14.70
C ILE A 333 2.06 13.75 -14.23
N THR A 334 1.41 14.48 -15.14
CA THR A 334 0.26 15.31 -14.79
C THR A 334 -0.93 15.09 -15.71
N ASP A 335 -2.15 15.29 -15.22
CA ASP A 335 -3.36 15.41 -16.06
C ASP A 335 -3.53 14.23 -17.05
N THR A 336 -3.19 13.03 -16.60
CA THR A 336 -3.08 11.83 -17.44
C THR A 336 -4.06 10.76 -16.97
N THR A 337 -4.68 10.05 -17.91
CA THR A 337 -5.58 8.92 -17.62
C THR A 337 -4.91 7.62 -18.01
N VAL A 338 -4.90 6.66 -17.10
CA VAL A 338 -4.48 5.27 -17.32
C VAL A 338 -5.68 4.38 -17.05
N GLU A 339 -6.15 3.67 -18.05
CA GLU A 339 -7.38 2.88 -17.89
C GLU A 339 -7.37 1.55 -18.62
N LYS A 340 -8.13 0.58 -18.11
CA LYS A 340 -8.35 -0.71 -18.77
C LYS A 340 -7.05 -1.44 -19.13
N SER A 341 -5.99 -1.24 -18.36
CA SER A 341 -4.76 -2.02 -18.51
C SER A 341 -5.05 -3.47 -18.09
N LEU A 342 -4.45 -4.44 -18.78
CA LEU A 342 -4.67 -5.86 -18.51
C LEU A 342 -4.13 -6.26 -17.14
N SER A 343 -2.95 -5.75 -16.79
CA SER A 343 -2.32 -5.85 -15.47
C SER A 343 -2.58 -4.55 -14.68
N SER A 344 -1.55 -3.92 -14.12
CA SER A 344 -1.68 -2.70 -13.30
C SER A 344 -1.65 -1.42 -14.14
N GLY A 345 -2.22 -0.34 -13.61
CA GLY A 345 -2.26 0.97 -14.26
C GLY A 345 -0.88 1.63 -14.32
N LEU A 346 -0.54 2.45 -13.33
CA LEU A 346 0.77 3.13 -13.25
C LEU A 346 1.69 2.34 -12.32
N VAL A 347 2.78 1.80 -12.87
CA VAL A 347 3.77 1.02 -12.12
C VAL A 347 5.10 1.76 -12.10
N MET A 348 5.45 2.28 -10.92
CA MET A 348 6.82 2.64 -10.59
C MET A 348 7.49 1.43 -9.97
N HIS A 349 8.45 0.89 -10.70
CA HIS A 349 9.26 -0.23 -10.29
C HIS A 349 10.60 0.24 -9.68
N ARG A 350 11.47 -0.72 -9.38
CA ARG A 350 12.74 -0.53 -8.70
C ARG A 350 13.60 0.57 -9.34
N GLY A 351 14.22 1.38 -8.48
CA GLY A 351 15.16 2.42 -8.86
C GLY A 351 14.54 3.69 -9.41
N ALA A 352 13.22 3.86 -9.28
CA ALA A 352 12.56 5.12 -9.60
C ALA A 352 12.63 6.09 -8.39
N SER A 353 13.09 7.31 -8.60
CA SER A 353 13.21 8.32 -7.54
C SER A 353 12.81 9.72 -7.99
N SER A 354 12.48 10.58 -7.02
CA SER A 354 12.16 11.99 -7.23
C SER A 354 11.03 12.17 -8.26
N ALA A 355 9.84 11.65 -7.94
CA ALA A 355 8.70 11.63 -8.84
C ALA A 355 7.53 12.48 -8.32
N VAL A 356 6.93 13.24 -9.23
CA VAL A 356 5.73 14.04 -8.99
C VAL A 356 4.61 13.55 -9.89
N ILE A 357 3.56 13.01 -9.27
CA ILE A 357 2.38 12.47 -9.93
C ILE A 357 1.18 13.31 -9.47
N GLU A 358 0.59 14.07 -10.38
CA GLU A 358 -0.51 14.98 -10.06
C GLU A 358 -1.70 14.81 -10.98
N ARG A 359 -2.92 14.79 -10.42
CA ARG A 359 -4.16 14.75 -11.22
C ARG A 359 -4.15 13.60 -12.24
N VAL A 360 -3.62 12.45 -11.82
CA VAL A 360 -3.63 11.22 -12.62
C VAL A 360 -4.84 10.38 -12.24
N VAL A 361 -5.55 9.86 -13.23
CA VAL A 361 -6.66 8.93 -13.03
C VAL A 361 -6.21 7.55 -13.45
N SER A 362 -6.28 6.57 -12.54
CA SER A 362 -6.02 5.16 -12.82
C SER A 362 -7.28 4.33 -12.57
N ARG A 363 -7.92 3.81 -13.62
CA ARG A 363 -9.24 3.16 -13.47
C ARG A 363 -9.47 1.91 -14.30
N GLY A 364 -10.22 0.97 -13.74
CA GLY A 364 -10.65 -0.23 -14.47
C GLY A 364 -9.51 -1.12 -14.94
N ASN A 365 -8.34 -1.07 -14.28
CA ASN A 365 -7.21 -1.95 -14.60
C ASN A 365 -7.39 -3.31 -13.94
N GLY A 366 -6.83 -4.38 -14.52
CA GLY A 366 -6.95 -5.74 -13.98
C GLY A 366 -6.25 -5.94 -12.64
N GLY A 367 -5.14 -5.22 -12.40
CA GLY A 367 -4.39 -5.20 -11.15
C GLY A 367 -4.62 -3.93 -10.35
N ASP A 368 -3.55 -3.40 -9.76
CA ASP A 368 -3.60 -2.18 -8.93
C ASP A 368 -3.68 -0.91 -9.79
N GLY A 369 -4.28 0.15 -9.24
CA GLY A 369 -4.31 1.46 -9.90
C GLY A 369 -2.93 2.12 -9.96
N PHE A 370 -2.27 2.24 -8.81
CA PHE A 370 -0.91 2.79 -8.68
C PHE A 370 -0.04 1.82 -7.88
N VAL A 371 1.16 1.53 -8.37
CA VAL A 371 2.13 0.67 -7.70
C VAL A 371 3.45 1.40 -7.58
N LEU A 372 3.89 1.63 -6.34
CA LEU A 372 5.27 1.99 -6.01
C LEU A 372 5.93 0.73 -5.44
N SER A 373 6.86 0.15 -6.20
CA SER A 373 7.56 -1.08 -5.82
C SER A 373 8.71 -0.78 -4.87
N ARG A 374 9.34 -1.84 -4.36
CA ARG A 374 10.60 -1.76 -3.60
C ARG A 374 11.63 -0.90 -4.35
N ALA A 375 12.49 -0.21 -3.63
CA ALA A 375 13.47 0.72 -4.18
C ALA A 375 12.88 1.91 -4.96
N THR A 376 11.64 2.29 -4.67
CA THR A 376 11.04 3.55 -5.09
C THR A 376 11.00 4.53 -3.91
N GLN A 377 11.53 5.75 -4.11
CA GLN A 377 11.67 6.75 -3.03
C GLN A 377 11.39 8.17 -3.51
N GLU A 378 11.06 9.06 -2.57
CA GLU A 378 10.78 10.48 -2.86
C GLU A 378 9.66 10.67 -3.91
N VAL A 379 8.63 9.82 -3.84
CA VAL A 379 7.47 9.91 -4.73
C VAL A 379 6.34 10.66 -4.05
N ARG A 380 5.84 11.71 -4.71
CA ARG A 380 4.65 12.44 -4.28
C ARG A 380 3.52 12.21 -5.28
N ILE A 381 2.47 11.56 -4.80
CA ILE A 381 1.19 11.43 -5.50
C ILE A 381 0.21 12.42 -4.88
N SER A 382 -0.40 13.27 -5.70
CA SER A 382 -1.39 14.24 -5.23
C SER A 382 -2.56 14.46 -6.19
N GLY A 383 -3.75 14.74 -5.65
CA GLY A 383 -4.92 15.04 -6.46
C GLY A 383 -5.32 13.92 -7.43
N SER A 384 -4.86 12.69 -7.19
CA SER A 384 -4.99 11.57 -8.13
C SER A 384 -6.14 10.66 -7.74
N THR A 385 -6.70 9.94 -8.70
CA THR A 385 -7.88 9.09 -8.50
C THR A 385 -7.59 7.66 -8.92
N SER A 386 -7.87 6.70 -8.04
CA SER A 386 -7.78 5.27 -8.30
C SER A 386 -9.13 4.60 -8.13
N GLN A 387 -9.73 4.10 -9.22
CA GLN A 387 -11.13 3.67 -9.23
C GLN A 387 -11.39 2.34 -9.94
N ASN A 388 -12.20 1.48 -9.33
CA ASN A 388 -12.70 0.24 -9.96
C ASN A 388 -11.57 -0.68 -10.49
N ASN A 389 -10.42 -0.70 -9.84
CA ASN A 389 -9.32 -1.59 -10.22
C ASN A 389 -9.50 -2.99 -9.61
N GLY A 390 -9.02 -4.02 -10.29
CA GLY A 390 -9.10 -5.42 -9.84
C GLY A 390 -8.22 -5.74 -8.63
N GLY A 391 -7.26 -4.87 -8.31
CA GLY A 391 -6.40 -4.92 -7.14
C GLY A 391 -6.68 -3.83 -6.11
N ASN A 392 -5.61 -3.27 -5.56
CA ASN A 392 -5.63 -2.11 -4.67
C ASN A 392 -5.78 -0.79 -5.44
N GLY A 393 -6.23 0.25 -4.73
CA GLY A 393 -6.20 1.61 -5.26
C GLY A 393 -4.77 2.11 -5.44
N PHE A 394 -4.01 2.11 -4.34
CA PHE A 394 -2.60 2.47 -4.29
C PHE A 394 -1.81 1.43 -3.50
N THR A 395 -0.66 1.00 -4.00
CA THR A 395 0.26 0.11 -3.30
C THR A 395 1.62 0.80 -3.17
N VAL A 396 2.14 0.90 -1.95
CA VAL A 396 3.45 1.48 -1.65
C VAL A 396 4.30 0.44 -0.94
N ASN A 397 5.33 -0.06 -1.60
CA ASN A 397 6.28 -1.00 -1.03
C ASN A 397 7.65 -0.35 -0.80
N GLY A 398 7.98 -0.10 0.46
CA GLY A 398 9.27 0.42 0.89
C GLY A 398 10.18 -0.62 1.55
N GLU A 399 9.86 -1.91 1.45
CA GLU A 399 10.71 -2.98 1.98
C GLU A 399 12.10 -2.95 1.32
N ALA A 400 13.13 -3.30 2.10
CA ALA A 400 14.50 -3.44 1.60
C ALA A 400 14.56 -4.44 0.45
N LEU A 401 15.52 -4.39 -0.48
CA LEU A 401 15.59 -5.33 -1.61
C LEU A 401 16.11 -6.72 -1.21
N ALA A 402 16.87 -6.81 -0.13
CA ALA A 402 17.26 -8.06 0.51
C ALA A 402 17.22 -7.96 2.04
N ASN A 403 17.12 -9.12 2.69
CA ASN A 403 17.14 -9.25 4.15
C ASN A 403 18.55 -9.57 4.70
N GLY A 404 19.56 -9.56 3.83
CA GLY A 404 20.93 -9.93 4.13
C GLY A 404 21.77 -10.03 2.86
N PRO A 405 23.00 -10.59 2.93
CA PRO A 405 23.84 -10.81 1.76
C PRO A 405 23.09 -11.59 0.68
N SER A 406 23.15 -11.11 -0.57
CA SER A 406 22.50 -11.74 -1.72
C SER A 406 23.49 -11.89 -2.87
N ALA A 407 23.29 -12.91 -3.71
CA ALA A 407 24.18 -13.19 -4.84
C ALA A 407 24.26 -12.03 -5.84
N SER A 408 23.21 -11.21 -5.92
CA SER A 408 23.15 -10.00 -6.75
C SER A 408 23.55 -8.72 -6.02
N GLY A 409 24.00 -8.79 -4.76
CA GLY A 409 24.46 -7.63 -3.99
C GLY A 409 23.38 -6.60 -3.67
N GLU A 410 22.11 -7.02 -3.59
CA GLU A 410 21.00 -6.10 -3.30
C GLU A 410 21.15 -5.41 -1.94
N SER A 411 20.71 -4.15 -1.88
CA SER A 411 20.71 -3.35 -0.66
C SER A 411 19.74 -3.91 0.39
N THR A 412 20.16 -3.85 1.66
CA THR A 412 19.34 -4.13 2.83
C THR A 412 18.70 -2.86 3.41
N ALA A 413 18.91 -1.70 2.78
CA ALA A 413 18.28 -0.45 3.18
C ALA A 413 16.79 -0.45 2.84
N VAL A 414 15.96 0.09 3.74
CA VAL A 414 14.54 0.36 3.49
C VAL A 414 14.39 1.64 2.67
N TYR A 415 13.30 1.71 1.90
CA TYR A 415 13.01 2.84 1.01
C TYR A 415 11.79 3.63 1.50
N GLY A 416 11.71 4.90 1.14
CA GLY A 416 10.83 5.79 1.87
C GLY A 416 10.63 7.17 1.29
N SER A 417 10.12 8.08 2.13
CA SER A 417 9.80 9.46 1.77
C SER A 417 8.76 9.55 0.65
N ASN A 418 7.83 8.60 0.65
CA ASN A 418 6.74 8.53 -0.31
C ASN A 418 5.47 9.10 0.31
N SER A 419 4.66 9.80 -0.47
CA SER A 419 3.41 10.38 0.02
C SER A 419 2.26 10.27 -0.98
N ILE A 420 1.06 10.03 -0.45
CA ILE A 420 -0.21 10.05 -1.17
C ILE A 420 -1.10 11.07 -0.47
N SER A 421 -1.43 12.15 -1.16
CA SER A 421 -2.14 13.29 -0.58
C SER A 421 -3.31 13.77 -1.42
N ASN A 422 -4.38 14.25 -0.78
CA ASN A 422 -5.53 14.87 -1.46
C ASN A 422 -6.08 14.01 -2.62
N SER A 423 -6.00 12.69 -2.50
CA SER A 423 -6.29 11.73 -3.55
C SER A 423 -7.53 10.89 -3.21
N VAL A 424 -8.05 10.19 -4.21
CA VAL A 424 -9.28 9.38 -4.10
C VAL A 424 -8.96 7.92 -4.40
N ALA A 425 -9.38 7.01 -3.53
CA ALA A 425 -9.41 5.57 -3.80
C ALA A 425 -10.86 5.09 -3.68
N GLU A 426 -11.46 4.58 -4.75
CA GLU A 426 -12.88 4.25 -4.77
C GLU A 426 -13.16 2.91 -5.45
N ASN A 427 -13.92 2.05 -4.77
CA ASN A 427 -14.44 0.79 -5.31
C ASN A 427 -13.38 -0.13 -5.94
N ASN A 428 -12.15 -0.10 -5.43
CA ASN A 428 -11.13 -1.06 -5.80
C ASN A 428 -11.43 -2.40 -5.11
N VAL A 429 -11.18 -3.52 -5.78
CA VAL A 429 -11.61 -4.85 -5.31
C VAL A 429 -10.96 -5.22 -3.98
N HIS A 430 -9.68 -4.88 -3.78
CA HIS A 430 -8.95 -5.18 -2.55
C HIS A 430 -8.93 -4.00 -1.58
N TYR A 431 -7.81 -3.29 -1.43
CA TYR A 431 -7.67 -2.20 -0.47
C TYR A 431 -7.72 -0.84 -1.15
N GLY A 432 -8.11 0.20 -0.41
CA GLY A 432 -7.96 1.57 -0.89
C GLY A 432 -6.49 1.93 -1.06
N ILE A 433 -5.71 1.77 0.02
CA ILE A 433 -4.26 2.03 0.06
C ILE A 433 -3.57 0.91 0.85
N GLU A 434 -2.54 0.29 0.28
CA GLU A 434 -1.65 -0.66 0.95
C GLU A 434 -0.24 -0.09 1.09
N ILE A 435 0.34 -0.24 2.27
CA ILE A 435 1.72 0.12 2.59
C ILE A 435 2.43 -1.13 3.10
N LEU A 436 3.52 -1.50 2.44
CA LEU A 436 4.37 -2.63 2.75
C LEU A 436 5.74 -2.09 3.18
N GLY A 437 6.03 -2.14 4.47
CA GLY A 437 7.28 -1.64 5.04
C GLY A 437 7.54 -0.15 4.75
N GLY A 438 8.82 0.19 4.65
CA GLY A 438 9.29 1.52 4.29
C GLY A 438 9.50 2.49 5.45
N LEU A 439 10.08 3.65 5.11
CA LEU A 439 10.41 4.72 6.05
C LEU A 439 9.68 6.01 5.64
N ASP A 440 9.09 6.71 6.62
CA ASP A 440 8.54 8.06 6.41
C ASP A 440 7.51 8.12 5.26
N VAL A 441 6.47 7.28 5.35
CA VAL A 441 5.38 7.24 4.37
C VAL A 441 4.19 8.06 4.87
N GLY A 442 3.74 9.02 4.06
CA GLY A 442 2.66 9.93 4.41
C GLY A 442 1.37 9.69 3.62
N ILE A 443 0.27 9.37 4.30
CA ILE A 443 -1.08 9.22 3.73
C ILE A 443 -1.97 10.33 4.30
N GLN A 444 -2.26 11.36 3.50
CA GLN A 444 -2.79 12.63 4.00
C GLN A 444 -4.02 13.11 3.22
N ASN A 445 -5.10 13.47 3.94
CA ASN A 445 -6.27 14.13 3.35
C ASN A 445 -6.89 13.37 2.16
N ASN A 446 -6.81 12.04 2.16
CA ASN A 446 -7.36 11.23 1.08
C ASN A 446 -8.81 10.86 1.38
N ARG A 447 -9.59 10.65 0.33
CA ARG A 447 -10.95 10.11 0.40
C ARG A 447 -10.95 8.67 -0.10
N ILE A 448 -11.35 7.74 0.77
CA ILE A 448 -11.31 6.30 0.50
C ILE A 448 -12.72 5.74 0.67
N VAL A 449 -13.28 5.18 -0.40
CA VAL A 449 -14.69 4.77 -0.47
C VAL A 449 -14.80 3.32 -0.92
N GLY A 450 -15.52 2.52 -0.15
CA GLY A 450 -15.71 1.10 -0.43
C GLY A 450 -14.46 0.28 -0.11
N SER A 451 -14.22 -0.74 -0.95
CA SER A 451 -13.14 -1.72 -0.82
C SER A 451 -13.27 -2.63 0.41
N ASP A 452 -12.50 -3.71 0.43
CA ASP A 452 -12.51 -4.64 1.55
C ASP A 452 -11.93 -4.00 2.83
N MET A 453 -10.81 -3.29 2.68
CA MET A 453 -10.20 -2.46 3.72
C MET A 453 -9.79 -1.10 3.15
N GLY A 454 -9.74 -0.07 4.00
CA GLY A 454 -9.44 1.29 3.57
C GLY A 454 -7.95 1.55 3.43
N ILE A 455 -7.24 1.70 4.54
CA ILE A 455 -5.78 1.86 4.58
C ILE A 455 -5.17 0.69 5.35
N VAL A 456 -4.21 0.00 4.75
CA VAL A 456 -3.52 -1.14 5.34
C VAL A 456 -2.03 -0.86 5.38
N ALA A 457 -1.44 -0.76 6.57
CA ALA A 457 0.01 -0.68 6.76
C ALA A 457 0.50 -1.99 7.40
N ARG A 458 1.49 -2.64 6.77
CA ARG A 458 2.05 -3.90 7.26
C ARG A 458 3.54 -4.07 6.96
N GLN A 459 4.14 -5.11 7.52
CA GLN A 459 5.53 -5.54 7.27
C GLN A 459 6.60 -4.51 7.69
N GLY A 460 6.54 -4.04 8.94
CA GLY A 460 7.69 -3.34 9.54
C GLY A 460 7.88 -1.88 9.16
N GLY A 461 6.84 -1.18 8.67
CA GLY A 461 6.92 0.22 8.28
C GLY A 461 7.26 1.15 9.45
N ILE A 462 8.15 2.13 9.25
CA ILE A 462 8.64 3.05 10.27
C ILE A 462 8.20 4.46 9.93
N LYS A 463 7.68 5.18 10.94
CA LYS A 463 7.24 6.59 10.80
C LYS A 463 6.15 6.72 9.73
N ILE A 464 5.18 5.81 9.74
CA ILE A 464 4.02 5.89 8.86
C ILE A 464 3.05 6.94 9.43
N SER A 465 2.66 7.94 8.64
CA SER A 465 1.70 8.96 9.07
C SER A 465 0.40 8.85 8.28
N ILE A 466 -0.71 8.61 8.98
CA ILE A 466 -2.05 8.50 8.40
C ILE A 466 -2.89 9.64 9.00
N THR A 467 -2.99 10.76 8.27
CA THR A 467 -3.53 12.01 8.83
C THR A 467 -4.66 12.58 7.98
N GLY A 468 -5.76 12.98 8.63
CA GLY A 468 -6.84 13.75 7.98
C GLY A 468 -7.61 12.99 6.90
N ASN A 469 -7.51 11.66 6.83
CA ASN A 469 -8.17 10.87 5.79
C ASN A 469 -9.65 10.68 6.10
N GLN A 470 -10.47 10.59 5.05
CA GLN A 470 -11.90 10.31 5.11
C GLN A 470 -12.17 8.91 4.53
N LEU A 471 -12.58 7.99 5.38
CA LEU A 471 -12.83 6.59 5.02
C LEU A 471 -14.32 6.29 5.17
N PHE A 472 -14.91 5.68 4.14
CA PHE A 472 -16.33 5.37 4.08
C PHE A 472 -16.58 3.99 3.47
N ASP A 473 -17.40 3.17 4.12
CA ASP A 473 -17.95 1.91 3.57
C ASP A 473 -16.96 0.78 3.33
N GLN A 474 -15.94 0.68 4.18
CA GLN A 474 -15.03 -0.47 4.17
C GLN A 474 -15.74 -1.72 4.69
N GLN A 475 -15.63 -2.84 3.96
CA GLN A 475 -16.32 -4.08 4.32
C GLN A 475 -15.83 -4.66 5.66
N ARG A 476 -14.52 -4.61 5.91
CA ARG A 476 -13.91 -5.15 7.14
C ARG A 476 -13.32 -4.06 8.01
N GLN A 477 -12.29 -3.38 7.52
CA GLN A 477 -11.49 -2.48 8.35
C GLN A 477 -11.31 -1.12 7.71
N GLY A 478 -11.52 -0.05 8.47
CA GLY A 478 -11.21 1.31 8.04
C GLY A 478 -9.71 1.45 7.84
N ILE A 479 -8.97 1.45 8.95
CA ILE A 479 -7.50 1.48 8.96
C ILE A 479 -6.98 0.24 9.70
N ALA A 480 -6.05 -0.47 9.08
CA ALA A 480 -5.40 -1.66 9.63
C ALA A 480 -3.88 -1.44 9.70
N VAL A 481 -3.29 -1.59 10.89
CA VAL A 481 -1.84 -1.45 11.10
C VAL A 481 -1.32 -2.73 11.75
N ARG A 482 -0.44 -3.47 11.09
CA ARG A 482 -0.01 -4.78 11.60
C ARG A 482 1.42 -5.17 11.27
N ASP A 483 1.91 -6.22 11.92
CA ASP A 483 3.16 -6.90 11.55
C ASP A 483 4.39 -5.98 11.68
N GLY A 484 4.56 -5.36 12.85
CA GLY A 484 5.77 -4.62 13.25
C GLY A 484 5.81 -3.15 12.82
N VAL A 485 4.67 -2.52 12.55
CA VAL A 485 4.61 -1.14 12.06
C VAL A 485 4.62 -0.13 13.20
N THR A 486 5.32 0.98 13.01
CA THR A 486 5.23 2.19 13.85
C THR A 486 4.50 3.30 13.09
N ALA A 487 3.32 3.69 13.57
CA ALA A 487 2.47 4.65 12.86
C ALA A 487 1.82 5.72 13.76
N THR A 488 1.55 6.90 13.18
CA THR A 488 0.67 7.92 13.75
C THR A 488 -0.61 8.01 12.94
N MET A 489 -1.75 8.06 13.63
CA MET A 489 -3.08 8.07 13.08
C MET A 489 -3.86 9.23 13.69
N THR A 490 -3.91 10.36 12.98
CA THR A 490 -4.42 11.62 13.55
C THR A 490 -5.51 12.25 12.71
N GLY A 491 -6.61 12.66 13.33
CA GLY A 491 -7.65 13.46 12.68
C GLY A 491 -8.37 12.74 11.53
N ASN A 492 -8.34 11.41 11.47
CA ASN A 492 -9.04 10.66 10.44
C ASN A 492 -10.54 10.54 10.79
N VAL A 493 -11.37 10.52 9.76
CA VAL A 493 -12.81 10.32 9.87
C VAL A 493 -13.16 8.98 9.23
N ILE A 494 -13.61 8.02 10.04
CA ILE A 494 -13.94 6.66 9.58
C ILE A 494 -15.42 6.41 9.81
N THR A 495 -16.15 6.16 8.72
CA THR A 495 -17.61 6.00 8.74
C THR A 495 -18.00 4.65 8.14
N ARG A 496 -18.83 3.89 8.86
CA ARG A 496 -19.40 2.60 8.40
C ARG A 496 -18.35 1.56 8.00
N ALA A 497 -17.52 1.14 8.96
CA ALA A 497 -16.67 -0.05 8.87
C ALA A 497 -17.04 -1.07 9.96
N GLN A 498 -16.76 -2.36 9.78
CA GLN A 498 -16.97 -3.33 10.87
C GLN A 498 -16.02 -3.03 12.04
N THR A 499 -14.73 -2.94 11.77
CA THR A 499 -13.75 -2.42 12.72
C THR A 499 -13.13 -1.15 12.17
N ALA A 500 -13.30 -0.01 12.84
CA ALA A 500 -12.82 1.25 12.27
C ALA A 500 -11.29 1.34 12.29
N VAL A 501 -10.64 1.02 13.42
CA VAL A 501 -9.19 0.90 13.52
C VAL A 501 -8.82 -0.48 14.07
N TYR A 502 -7.96 -1.20 13.36
CA TYR A 502 -7.44 -2.50 13.77
C TYR A 502 -5.92 -2.44 13.86
N VAL A 503 -5.35 -2.80 15.01
CA VAL A 503 -3.90 -2.82 15.22
C VAL A 503 -3.48 -4.19 15.73
N ARG A 504 -2.42 -4.75 15.14
CA ARG A 504 -1.87 -6.04 15.56
C ARG A 504 -0.35 -6.08 15.54
N ASP A 505 0.28 -6.42 16.67
CA ASP A 505 1.74 -6.59 16.75
C ASP A 505 2.49 -5.36 16.21
N SER A 506 2.04 -4.16 16.58
CA SER A 506 2.47 -2.86 16.05
C SER A 506 2.32 -1.76 17.11
N VAL A 507 3.10 -0.69 16.98
CA VAL A 507 3.08 0.46 17.91
C VAL A 507 2.44 1.66 17.22
N VAL A 508 1.39 2.21 17.82
CA VAL A 508 0.65 3.32 17.20
C VAL A 508 0.33 4.46 18.15
N GLU A 509 0.24 5.67 17.60
CA GLU A 509 -0.48 6.78 18.23
C GLU A 509 -1.79 7.01 17.48
N VAL A 510 -2.92 6.73 18.12
CA VAL A 510 -4.27 6.95 17.58
C VAL A 510 -4.89 8.12 18.29
N ARG A 511 -4.82 9.32 17.68
CA ARG A 511 -5.21 10.57 18.33
C ARG A 511 -6.24 11.39 17.56
N GLY A 512 -7.28 11.88 18.23
CA GLY A 512 -8.18 12.87 17.64
C GLY A 512 -8.98 12.36 16.42
N ASN A 513 -9.18 11.05 16.30
CA ASN A 513 -9.94 10.46 15.19
C ASN A 513 -11.44 10.47 15.51
N THR A 514 -12.26 10.59 14.46
CA THR A 514 -13.72 10.52 14.56
C THR A 514 -14.21 9.24 13.89
N ILE A 515 -14.78 8.34 14.67
CA ILE A 515 -15.35 7.06 14.22
C ILE A 515 -16.87 7.15 14.33
N GLN A 516 -17.56 6.84 13.23
CA GLN A 516 -19.02 6.90 13.16
C GLN A 516 -19.59 5.59 12.59
N ARG A 517 -20.61 5.06 13.28
CA ARG A 517 -21.38 3.89 12.82
C ARG A 517 -20.50 2.66 12.57
N ALA A 518 -19.50 2.41 13.42
CA ALA A 518 -18.77 1.14 13.38
C ALA A 518 -19.69 -0.03 13.78
N GLY A 519 -19.50 -1.21 13.17
CA GLY A 519 -20.42 -2.36 13.30
C GLY A 519 -19.96 -3.48 14.24
N ASN A 520 -18.69 -3.48 14.65
CA ASN A 520 -18.11 -4.48 15.54
C ASN A 520 -17.23 -3.82 16.61
N HIS A 521 -16.12 -3.18 16.20
CA HIS A 521 -15.23 -2.48 17.13
C HIS A 521 -14.91 -1.07 16.62
N GLY A 522 -14.82 -0.10 17.54
CA GLY A 522 -14.27 1.21 17.20
C GLY A 522 -12.78 1.08 16.93
N ILE A 523 -12.02 0.82 17.98
CA ILE A 523 -10.57 0.56 17.92
C ILE A 523 -10.31 -0.80 18.54
N ALA A 524 -9.56 -1.66 17.85
CA ALA A 524 -9.18 -2.98 18.34
C ALA A 524 -7.66 -3.17 18.31
N MET A 525 -7.10 -3.56 19.45
CA MET A 525 -5.67 -3.82 19.65
C MET A 525 -5.46 -5.31 19.93
N VAL A 526 -4.54 -5.94 19.20
CA VAL A 526 -4.29 -7.39 19.26
C VAL A 526 -2.79 -7.67 19.32
N GLY A 527 -2.36 -8.62 20.14
CA GLY A 527 -0.95 -9.01 20.22
C GLY A 527 -0.08 -7.92 20.86
N GLY A 528 1.20 -7.87 20.52
CA GLY A 528 2.18 -6.96 21.13
C GLY A 528 1.99 -5.51 20.67
N VAL A 529 1.55 -4.64 21.58
CA VAL A 529 1.23 -3.23 21.26
C VAL A 529 1.79 -2.24 22.30
N GLU A 530 2.82 -2.68 23.03
CA GLU A 530 3.48 -1.91 24.08
C GLU A 530 3.91 -0.52 23.60
N GLY A 531 3.59 0.51 24.39
CA GLY A 531 3.93 1.90 24.07
C GLY A 531 2.92 2.58 23.13
N SER A 532 1.85 1.89 22.73
CA SER A 532 0.78 2.53 21.94
C SER A 532 -0.04 3.51 22.78
N VAL A 533 -0.55 4.55 22.11
CA VAL A 533 -1.38 5.60 22.71
C VAL A 533 -2.70 5.68 21.95
N ILE A 534 -3.81 5.73 22.68
CA ILE A 534 -5.16 5.93 22.15
C ILE A 534 -5.77 7.10 22.91
N ALA A 535 -5.85 8.27 22.29
CA ALA A 535 -6.29 9.46 23.01
C ALA A 535 -7.18 10.43 22.21
N PHE A 536 -8.08 11.11 22.90
CA PHE A 536 -8.92 12.18 22.34
C PHE A 536 -9.77 11.74 21.13
N ASN A 537 -10.11 10.46 20.99
CA ASN A 537 -10.93 9.97 19.88
C ASN A 537 -12.42 10.07 20.22
N VAL A 538 -13.25 10.32 19.21
CA VAL A 538 -14.72 10.26 19.31
C VAL A 538 -15.18 8.98 18.62
N ILE A 539 -15.77 8.05 19.38
CA ILE A 539 -16.06 6.69 18.93
C ILE A 539 -17.56 6.40 19.05
N GLY A 540 -18.25 6.34 17.92
CA GLY A 540 -19.66 5.98 17.82
C GLY A 540 -19.89 4.74 16.96
N GLY A 541 -20.81 3.88 17.38
CA GLY A 541 -21.07 2.61 16.71
C GLY A 541 -21.95 1.66 17.51
N VAL A 542 -22.11 0.46 16.97
CA VAL A 542 -22.88 -0.64 17.56
C VAL A 542 -22.00 -1.87 17.47
N GLY A 543 -21.72 -2.53 18.60
CA GLY A 543 -20.86 -3.72 18.59
C GLY A 543 -20.35 -4.09 19.99
N PRO A 544 -19.54 -5.15 20.12
CA PRO A 544 -19.11 -5.65 21.43
C PRO A 544 -18.25 -4.66 22.23
N SER A 545 -17.53 -3.73 21.58
CA SER A 545 -16.74 -2.73 22.31
C SER A 545 -16.33 -1.53 21.45
N ALA A 546 -16.39 -0.33 22.02
CA ALA A 546 -15.81 0.87 21.41
C ALA A 546 -14.27 0.76 21.31
N LEU A 547 -13.66 0.16 22.35
CA LEU A 547 -12.25 -0.08 22.46
C LEU A 547 -12.03 -1.53 22.91
N ASP A 548 -11.41 -2.36 22.07
CA ASP A 548 -11.03 -3.74 22.40
C ASP A 548 -9.52 -3.83 22.72
N LEU A 549 -9.20 -4.02 23.99
CA LEU A 549 -7.85 -4.27 24.51
C LEU A 549 -7.72 -5.66 25.14
N SER A 550 -8.77 -6.48 25.05
CA SER A 550 -8.78 -7.78 25.76
C SER A 550 -7.76 -8.78 25.19
N ARG A 551 -7.33 -8.53 23.95
CA ARG A 551 -6.41 -9.36 23.15
C ARG A 551 -5.04 -8.71 22.96
N SER A 552 -4.77 -7.57 23.59
CA SER A 552 -3.47 -6.91 23.56
C SER A 552 -2.54 -7.40 24.67
N HIS A 553 -1.25 -7.31 24.39
CA HIS A 553 -0.15 -7.53 25.33
C HIS A 553 0.72 -6.28 25.37
N GLY A 554 1.23 -5.94 26.56
CA GLY A 554 1.96 -4.70 26.80
C GLY A 554 1.04 -3.54 27.21
N ASP A 555 1.66 -2.48 27.72
CA ASP A 555 0.93 -1.30 28.20
C ASP A 555 0.49 -0.41 27.04
N VAL A 556 -0.79 -0.05 27.05
CA VAL A 556 -1.41 0.90 26.11
C VAL A 556 -1.94 2.07 26.92
N ALA A 557 -1.46 3.29 26.62
CA ALA A 557 -1.98 4.50 27.25
C ALA A 557 -3.33 4.87 26.61
N VAL A 558 -4.38 4.91 27.42
CA VAL A 558 -5.73 5.26 26.98
C VAL A 558 -6.18 6.51 27.73
N ASP A 559 -6.46 7.60 27.01
CA ASP A 559 -6.77 8.88 27.63
C ASP A 559 -7.87 9.67 26.89
N GLU A 560 -8.78 10.30 27.63
CA GLU A 560 -9.80 11.23 27.10
C GLU A 560 -10.58 10.78 25.83
N ASN A 561 -10.86 9.48 25.67
CA ASN A 561 -11.68 8.98 24.54
C ASN A 561 -13.17 9.06 24.85
N GLN A 562 -13.96 9.61 23.92
CA GLN A 562 -15.40 9.73 24.03
C GLN A 562 -16.10 8.52 23.40
N THR A 563 -16.73 7.68 24.23
CA THR A 563 -17.41 6.45 23.79
C THR A 563 -18.92 6.46 24.10
N PHE A 564 -19.49 7.58 24.54
CA PHE A 564 -20.91 7.69 24.94
C PHE A 564 -21.89 7.39 23.80
N ALA A 565 -21.45 7.52 22.55
CA ALA A 565 -22.22 7.21 21.36
C ALA A 565 -22.07 5.73 20.91
N TRP A 566 -21.52 4.86 21.77
CA TRP A 566 -21.38 3.44 21.52
C TRP A 566 -22.53 2.63 22.13
N TYR A 567 -23.15 1.77 21.32
CA TYR A 567 -24.13 0.79 21.80
C TYR A 567 -23.47 -0.59 21.95
N ASP A 568 -23.29 -1.02 23.20
CA ASP A 568 -22.68 -2.31 23.55
C ASP A 568 -23.65 -3.48 23.32
N THR A 569 -23.27 -4.40 22.45
CA THR A 569 -24.02 -5.64 22.13
C THR A 569 -23.44 -6.89 22.80
N SER A 570 -22.44 -6.75 23.65
CA SER A 570 -21.80 -7.86 24.35
C SER A 570 -22.78 -8.62 25.25
N SER A 571 -22.60 -9.94 25.32
CA SER A 571 -23.47 -10.81 26.11
C SER A 571 -23.46 -10.41 27.60
N PHE A 572 -24.57 -10.68 28.30
CA PHE A 572 -24.67 -10.39 29.74
C PHE A 572 -23.49 -10.95 30.54
N TRP A 573 -23.07 -12.18 30.23
CA TRP A 573 -21.94 -12.83 30.90
C TRP A 573 -20.59 -12.15 30.63
N VAL A 574 -20.39 -11.59 29.43
CA VAL A 574 -19.20 -10.81 29.10
C VAL A 574 -19.18 -9.51 29.90
N ARG A 575 -20.32 -8.83 30.03
CA ARG A 575 -20.44 -7.62 30.88
C ARG A 575 -20.18 -7.93 32.36
N VAL A 576 -20.78 -9.00 32.90
CA VAL A 576 -20.53 -9.42 34.29
C VAL A 576 -19.05 -9.71 34.50
N ARG A 577 -18.39 -10.45 33.58
CA ARG A 577 -16.95 -10.73 33.69
C ARG A 577 -16.09 -9.47 33.61
N HIS A 578 -16.47 -8.51 32.77
CA HIS A 578 -15.75 -7.24 32.63
C HIS A 578 -15.83 -6.40 33.91
N TYR A 579 -17.00 -6.33 34.55
CA TYR A 579 -17.17 -5.61 35.82
C TYR A 579 -16.67 -6.37 37.03
N ALA A 580 -16.49 -7.68 36.97
CA ALA A 580 -16.04 -8.51 38.09
C ALA A 580 -14.51 -8.50 38.26
N SER A 581 -13.94 -7.31 38.48
CA SER A 581 -12.56 -7.15 38.90
C SER A 581 -12.37 -7.60 40.37
N PRO A 582 -11.18 -8.02 40.80
CA PRO A 582 -10.95 -8.44 42.20
C PRO A 582 -11.38 -7.38 43.22
N MET A 583 -11.20 -6.10 42.88
CA MET A 583 -11.57 -4.97 43.72
C MET A 583 -13.09 -4.75 43.77
N THR A 584 -13.80 -4.83 42.65
CA THR A 584 -15.27 -4.73 42.64
C THR A 584 -15.93 -5.93 43.30
N MET A 585 -15.38 -7.14 43.14
CA MET A 585 -15.81 -8.32 43.88
C MET A 585 -15.61 -8.13 45.39
N LEU A 586 -14.48 -7.55 45.81
CA LEU A 586 -14.24 -7.22 47.22
C LEU A 586 -15.28 -6.22 47.74
N TRP A 587 -15.53 -5.12 47.03
CA TRP A 587 -16.54 -4.13 47.41
C TRP A 587 -17.95 -4.71 47.43
N ALA A 588 -18.30 -5.55 46.46
CA ALA A 588 -19.59 -6.25 46.43
C ALA A 588 -19.72 -7.22 47.62
N ALA A 589 -18.66 -7.93 47.98
CA ALA A 589 -18.63 -8.79 49.16
C ALA A 589 -18.76 -8.00 50.47
N ILE A 590 -18.08 -6.86 50.59
CA ILE A 590 -18.23 -5.94 51.74
C ILE A 590 -19.67 -5.43 51.82
N PHE A 591 -20.25 -4.99 50.70
CA PHE A 591 -21.62 -4.51 50.66
C PHE A 591 -22.63 -5.60 51.03
N LEU A 592 -22.45 -6.82 50.51
CA LEU A 592 -23.25 -7.99 50.89
C LEU A 592 -23.12 -8.34 52.37
N LEU A 593 -21.91 -8.25 52.93
CA LEU A 593 -21.67 -8.47 54.35
C LEU A 593 -22.42 -7.44 55.22
N ILE A 594 -22.39 -6.16 54.85
CA ILE A 594 -23.13 -5.09 55.54
C ILE A 594 -24.64 -5.37 55.47
N LEU A 595 -25.17 -5.72 54.30
CA LEU A 595 -26.58 -6.09 54.13
C LEU A 595 -26.97 -7.31 54.98
N PHE A 596 -26.11 -8.33 55.05
CA PHE A 596 -26.33 -9.51 55.86
C PHE A 596 -26.36 -9.18 57.37
N ILE A 597 -25.45 -8.31 57.83
CA ILE A 597 -25.44 -7.83 59.22
C ILE A 597 -26.69 -7.00 59.52
N ALA A 598 -27.08 -6.10 58.61
CA ALA A 598 -28.26 -5.25 58.78
C ALA A 598 -29.57 -6.06 58.87
N THR A 599 -29.74 -7.06 58.01
CA THR A 599 -30.93 -7.93 58.01
C THR A 599 -31.01 -8.82 59.25
N LYS A 600 -29.88 -9.31 59.79
CA LYS A 600 -29.84 -9.98 61.09
C LYS A 600 -30.07 -9.02 62.27
N GLY A 601 -29.60 -7.78 62.19
CA GLY A 601 -29.83 -6.73 63.19
C GLY A 601 -31.29 -6.31 63.29
N ILE A 602 -32.01 -6.26 62.15
CA ILE A 602 -33.44 -5.98 62.10
C ILE A 602 -34.24 -7.15 62.71
N ARG A 603 -33.87 -8.41 62.42
CA ARG A 603 -34.51 -9.58 63.07
C ARG A 603 -34.26 -9.67 64.58
N ARG A 604 -33.13 -9.17 65.08
CA ARG A 604 -32.86 -9.13 66.54
C ARG A 604 -33.53 -7.96 67.27
N ARG A 605 -33.93 -6.88 66.58
CA ARG A 605 -34.66 -5.76 67.20
C ARG A 605 -36.14 -6.07 67.51
N SER A 606 -36.67 -7.19 67.03
CA SER A 606 -38.00 -7.69 67.43
C SER A 606 -37.99 -8.43 68.77
N ALA A 607 -36.82 -8.70 69.37
CA ALA A 607 -36.72 -9.16 70.75
C ALA A 607 -36.56 -7.96 71.68
N ALA A 608 -37.68 -7.58 72.32
CA ALA A 608 -37.83 -6.68 73.47
C ALA A 608 -36.99 -5.39 73.48
N LYS A 609 -37.61 -4.27 73.08
CA LYS A 609 -37.20 -2.94 73.55
C LYS A 609 -37.45 -2.86 75.06
N LEU A 610 -36.50 -3.26 75.90
CA LEU A 610 -36.46 -2.77 77.28
C LEU A 610 -36.02 -1.30 77.24
N HIS A 611 -36.80 -0.44 77.89
CA HIS A 611 -36.57 1.01 77.90
C HIS A 611 -35.33 1.31 78.79
N PRO A 612 -34.37 2.17 78.38
CA PRO A 612 -33.11 2.40 79.10
C PRO A 612 -33.20 3.03 80.51
N TYR A 613 -34.42 3.19 81.03
CA TYR A 613 -34.71 3.76 82.36
C TYR A 613 -35.70 2.90 83.16
N GLN A 614 -35.86 1.63 82.81
CA GLN A 614 -36.74 0.71 83.53
C GLN A 614 -36.32 0.57 85.00
N ASP A 615 -35.03 0.74 85.28
CA ASP A 615 -34.42 0.70 86.62
C ASP A 615 -34.70 1.96 87.46
N LYS A 616 -35.35 2.98 86.86
CA LYS A 616 -35.75 4.24 87.54
C LYS A 616 -37.25 4.41 87.68
N GLN A 617 -38.05 3.36 87.42
CA GLN A 617 -39.48 3.43 87.72
C GLN A 617 -39.68 3.51 89.25
N PRO A 618 -40.42 4.51 89.75
CA PRO A 618 -40.71 4.60 91.17
C PRO A 618 -41.53 3.39 91.61
N LEU A 619 -41.12 2.78 92.73
CA LEU A 619 -41.80 1.65 93.36
C LEU A 619 -43.29 1.97 93.52
N SER A 620 -44.16 1.14 92.94
CA SER A 620 -45.60 1.26 93.13
C SER A 620 -45.96 1.15 94.62
N PRO A 621 -46.86 2.01 95.15
CA PRO A 621 -47.23 1.96 96.56
C PRO A 621 -47.87 0.61 96.89
N LYS A 622 -47.41 0.03 98.00
CA LYS A 622 -47.90 -1.24 98.56
C LYS A 622 -49.42 -1.21 98.67
N ALA A 623 -50.09 -2.19 98.05
CA ALA A 623 -51.54 -2.34 98.13
C ALA A 623 -51.99 -2.57 99.60
N PRO A 624 -53.16 -2.05 100.02
CA PRO A 624 -53.62 -2.13 101.39
C PRO A 624 -53.96 -3.58 101.77
N ILE A 625 -53.58 -3.98 102.98
CA ILE A 625 -54.06 -5.24 103.59
C ILE A 625 -55.33 -4.89 104.34
N GLU A 626 -56.48 -5.33 103.82
CA GLU A 626 -57.75 -5.31 104.54
C GLU A 626 -57.68 -6.28 105.73
N ILE A 627 -57.75 -5.73 106.95
CA ILE A 627 -58.10 -6.48 108.15
C ILE A 627 -59.48 -6.02 108.57
N ASN A 628 -60.43 -6.91 108.39
CA ASN A 628 -61.84 -6.70 108.65
C ASN A 628 -62.12 -7.06 110.12
N THR A 629 -62.38 -6.07 110.97
CA THR A 629 -63.07 -6.29 112.25
C THR A 629 -63.83 -5.05 112.72
N ALA A 630 -65.16 -5.20 112.68
CA ALA A 630 -66.18 -4.67 113.59
C ALA A 630 -66.03 -3.24 114.14
N GLY A 631 -66.85 -2.35 113.59
CA GLY A 631 -67.55 -1.34 114.39
C GLY A 631 -67.18 0.12 114.11
N GLY A 632 -68.15 0.85 113.57
CA GLY A 632 -68.28 2.29 113.84
C GLY A 632 -67.74 3.22 112.77
N ARG A 633 -68.67 3.87 112.08
CA ARG A 633 -68.47 4.95 111.10
C ARG A 633 -67.86 6.20 111.73
N THR A 634 -66.91 6.81 111.03
CA THR A 634 -66.83 8.29 110.95
C THR A 634 -66.04 8.74 109.72
N LEU A 635 -66.68 9.57 108.89
CA LEU A 635 -66.09 10.38 107.83
C LEU A 635 -65.66 11.73 108.42
N VAL A 636 -64.45 12.22 108.12
CA VAL A 636 -64.11 13.66 108.11
C VAL A 636 -63.04 13.91 107.02
N PRO A 637 -63.14 14.98 106.20
CA PRO A 637 -62.29 15.24 105.05
C PRO A 637 -61.17 16.28 105.30
N ALA A 638 -60.30 16.39 104.28
CA ALA A 638 -59.46 17.53 103.87
C ALA A 638 -58.25 17.92 104.73
N LEU A 639 -57.10 18.12 104.06
CA LEU A 639 -56.48 19.45 103.94
C LEU A 639 -55.38 19.46 102.86
N SER A 640 -55.46 20.52 102.06
CA SER A 640 -54.48 21.08 101.12
C SER A 640 -53.30 21.72 101.85
N GLU A 641 -52.11 21.72 101.22
CA GLU A 641 -51.14 22.85 101.08
C GLU A 641 -49.80 22.27 100.55
N VAL A 642 -49.21 22.71 99.43
CA VAL A 642 -48.58 24.00 99.02
C VAL A 642 -47.04 23.96 99.14
N ALA A 643 -46.42 24.40 98.03
CA ALA A 643 -45.10 25.00 97.83
C ALA A 643 -43.82 24.14 97.83
N GLY A 644 -43.01 24.36 96.79
CA GLY A 644 -41.64 23.90 96.60
C GLY A 644 -41.27 23.75 95.14
#